data_AF-A0AAN6PQ06-F1
#
_entry.id   AF-A0AAN6PQ06-F1
#
_cell.length_a   1.000
_cell.length_b   1.000
_cell.length_c   1.000
_cell.angle_alpha   90.00
_cell.angle_beta   90.00
_cell.angle_gamma   90.00
#
_symmetry.space_group_name_H-M   'P 1'
#
loop_
_entity.id
_entity.type
_entity.pdbx_description
1 polymer ?
#
loop_
_entity_poly.entity_id
_entity_poly.type
_entity_poly.pdbx_seq_one_letter_code
_entity_poly.pdbx_strand_id
1 'polypeptide(L)'
;MLTTTLVSAAALCVVLQVTLFFRRQWRARRIREWVQAQRRIASFQYADSPEIDERLRLRAVENRRLKAAFGIDNSLTTSSPSTHKRFLQTSNGLLSGKGRSWEQLYRRAETFLKQETQDRARLPLAQTVRCMVLAVVLSDSFGVDPASIPRRDLVTVTEEINKQWMLSKCDPDGLAPSALLNATIASISRHMAPQVVARHGEGAPEEVLGLLMPQYETLWRVVLLTFATAYHHQPAAHPDAVQRTADVPACLGDPAREKEALKLAKEGLRLYPSNKHLYRAHAPSHASNLSSNPNPKPKSAPPLAADISTLHRHPSIWGPDALAFRPARFDGTSLTELQREAYVPFSVRPHRCPAGAGNGFGELMVLVLVCALGRGWWVADGEGSDGGVGLETDGDSEGFPGIEVREVRFEVRYEDLTLGRQVKVPMNGNAGEGCRGSSGHAGNPATKIGQLPTRTTPTWCSPRTFFRAHQLHQDGMAAIVRDDVSAPLATVRKTSSAMLCRLTLGALAAASVAKASFDRNLAYSSPSRRHPSLAVPLTHVSKRQTGDMFTPAEVNFTHGVASGDPYDDSVILWTRLSPTADSVASDMVPEGVVPIYDDAEGAPPSSKAACLEFKIGTDEALTNVVDQGRAYTTSDVDYTAKFEAGGLQPFTTYYYQFNVCDSDKASPLGRTKTIPAKTQKVDKNIRLAVYSCSNYPAGYFNAYGNPARKDSVDYVLHLGDYMYEYEPDSSLPDRNPSPNRETYSLYDYRARLGSYRTDADLQLSHGRFAWIPVWDDHEVANNAWRNGSSNSSGDDFRRRKQAAVRAYFEWMPLRQADLDDSLRIWRGFAFGTLFDLAMLDTRNYDRDLTVLNGLAGIGGNSAEVEKQVGWQNRTIMGFAQEAWLYGQLRESSARGAAWRVIGNQVIFSRMTLGILPGQLDKPFNRDQWDGYLANRDRVYRCLDEGRINNTVMLSGDSHASWVSDLAWLGERDYDEDTGRGAFGVELAGTAVTSSSPVGSTPKFAANLLSQWLVGQNPELQWQDLFYRGYFEMSIGYDAMHATFYGIPDVKKRSADEVVVARFQINNGENRLARNPTVGGGRAKSGALKNGRVDLF
;
A
#
# COMPACT_ATOMS: atom_id res chain seq x y z
N MET A 1 46.80 -11.47 34.27
CA MET A 1 46.16 -10.70 33.20
C MET A 1 45.34 -11.59 32.27
N LEU A 2 45.92 -12.51 31.47
CA LEU A 2 45.13 -13.36 30.54
C LEU A 2 43.93 -14.07 31.20
N THR A 3 44.13 -14.68 32.36
CA THR A 3 43.06 -15.35 33.13
C THR A 3 41.93 -14.43 33.54
N THR A 4 42.24 -13.19 33.91
CA THR A 4 41.25 -12.17 34.31
C THR A 4 40.41 -11.74 33.10
N THR A 5 41.03 -11.50 31.95
CA THR A 5 40.33 -11.10 30.72
C THR A 5 39.42 -12.21 30.18
N LEU A 6 39.85 -13.47 30.24
CA LEU A 6 39.05 -14.64 29.86
C LEU A 6 37.80 -14.81 30.75
N VAL A 7 37.94 -14.64 32.07
CA VAL A 7 36.80 -14.70 33.00
C VAL A 7 35.81 -13.56 32.75
N SER A 8 36.28 -12.34 32.48
CA SER A 8 35.40 -11.21 32.12
C SER A 8 34.67 -11.41 30.79
N ALA A 9 35.34 -11.97 29.77
CA ALA A 9 34.72 -12.29 28.49
C ALA A 9 33.66 -13.40 28.63
N ALA A 10 33.96 -14.46 29.39
CA ALA A 10 33.00 -15.52 29.69
C ALA A 10 31.77 -14.99 30.45
N ALA A 11 31.98 -14.14 31.46
CA ALA A 11 30.89 -13.50 32.20
C ALA A 11 30.01 -12.61 31.31
N LEU A 12 30.61 -11.83 30.39
CA LEU A 12 29.86 -10.99 29.45
C LEU A 12 29.04 -11.83 28.47
N CYS A 13 29.60 -12.94 27.96
CA CYS A 13 28.87 -13.90 27.12
C CYS A 13 27.69 -14.53 27.87
N VAL A 14 27.86 -14.92 29.13
CA VAL A 14 26.77 -15.44 29.98
C VAL A 14 25.68 -14.39 30.18
N VAL A 15 26.04 -13.14 30.51
CA VAL A 15 25.06 -12.05 30.67
C VAL A 15 24.30 -11.75 29.37
N LEU A 16 24.98 -11.73 28.22
CA LEU A 16 24.35 -11.57 26.91
C LEU A 16 23.39 -12.73 26.58
N GLN A 17 23.80 -13.98 26.82
CA GLN A 17 22.93 -15.14 26.61
C GLN A 17 21.71 -15.13 27.54
N VAL A 18 21.88 -14.76 28.81
CA VAL A 18 20.78 -14.61 29.78
C VAL A 18 19.82 -13.49 29.36
N THR A 19 20.34 -12.34 28.94
CA THR A 19 19.52 -11.19 28.47
C THR A 19 18.74 -11.55 27.20
N LEU A 20 19.39 -12.19 26.22
CA LEU A 20 18.74 -12.68 25.00
C LEU A 20 17.69 -13.75 25.29
N PHE A 21 17.95 -14.64 26.26
CA PHE A 21 16.97 -15.62 26.73
C PHE A 21 15.74 -14.93 27.33
N PHE A 22 15.90 -14.00 28.28
CA PHE A 22 14.78 -13.27 28.87
C PHE A 22 14.00 -12.43 27.84
N ARG A 23 14.67 -11.72 26.92
CA ARG A 23 14.00 -10.99 25.83
C ARG A 23 13.21 -11.92 24.90
N ARG A 24 13.73 -13.12 24.58
CA ARG A 24 12.99 -14.15 23.81
C ARG A 24 11.76 -14.67 24.57
N GLN A 25 11.90 -15.03 25.85
CA GLN A 25 10.79 -15.47 26.70
C GLN A 25 9.69 -14.42 26.81
N TRP A 26 10.09 -13.16 27.02
CA TRP A 26 9.16 -12.04 27.19
C TRP A 26 8.42 -11.69 25.89
N ARG A 27 9.09 -11.74 24.72
CA ARG A 27 8.41 -11.62 23.41
C ARG A 27 7.43 -12.76 23.16
N ALA A 28 7.81 -14.00 23.44
CA ALA A 28 6.93 -15.17 23.30
C ALA A 28 5.68 -15.06 24.19
N ARG A 29 5.82 -14.54 25.41
CA ARG A 29 4.71 -14.27 26.34
C ARG A 29 3.73 -13.23 25.77
N ARG A 30 4.20 -12.07 25.31
CA ARG A 30 3.35 -11.02 24.70
C ARG A 30 2.55 -11.54 23.51
N ILE A 31 3.17 -12.33 22.63
CA ILE A 31 2.49 -12.92 21.48
C ILE A 31 1.41 -13.89 21.95
N ARG A 32 1.68 -14.76 22.94
CA ARG A 32 0.67 -15.66 23.52
C ARG A 32 -0.49 -14.89 24.17
N GLU A 33 -0.21 -13.82 24.92
CA GLU A 33 -1.23 -12.95 25.51
C GLU A 33 -2.14 -12.31 24.43
N TRP A 34 -1.57 -11.88 23.30
CA TRP A 34 -2.32 -11.37 22.14
C TRP A 34 -3.15 -12.46 21.45
N VAL A 35 -2.59 -13.65 21.20
CA VAL A 35 -3.33 -14.81 20.66
C VAL A 35 -4.56 -15.12 21.52
N GLN A 36 -4.41 -15.10 22.84
CA GLN A 36 -5.52 -15.33 23.77
C GLN A 36 -6.53 -14.18 23.77
N ALA A 37 -6.11 -12.93 23.57
CA ALA A 37 -7.04 -11.79 23.39
C ALA A 37 -7.91 -11.95 22.12
N GLN A 38 -7.31 -12.30 20.98
CA GLN A 38 -8.05 -12.57 19.74
C GLN A 38 -9.04 -13.73 19.93
N ARG A 39 -8.61 -14.82 20.59
CA ARG A 39 -9.46 -15.96 20.93
C ARG A 39 -10.63 -15.57 21.85
N ARG A 40 -10.42 -14.71 22.85
CA ARG A 40 -11.49 -14.19 23.74
C ARG A 40 -12.56 -13.39 22.98
N ILE A 41 -12.17 -12.58 21.99
CA ILE A 41 -13.13 -11.87 21.12
C ILE A 41 -13.93 -12.87 20.27
N ALA A 42 -13.24 -13.83 19.64
CA ALA A 42 -13.89 -14.85 18.83
C ALA A 42 -14.88 -15.72 19.62
N SER A 43 -14.53 -16.09 20.87
CA SER A 43 -15.31 -16.93 21.80
C SER A 43 -16.38 -16.20 22.60
N PHE A 44 -16.46 -14.86 22.53
CA PHE A 44 -17.31 -14.02 23.40
C PHE A 44 -16.89 -14.00 24.87
N GLN A 45 -15.74 -14.58 25.25
CA GLN A 45 -15.22 -14.54 26.62
C GLN A 45 -14.79 -13.15 27.10
N TYR A 46 -14.77 -12.14 26.23
CA TYR A 46 -14.58 -10.74 26.64
C TYR A 46 -15.82 -10.12 27.30
N ALA A 47 -16.99 -10.75 27.15
CA ALA A 47 -18.28 -10.20 27.57
C ALA A 47 -18.73 -10.72 28.95
N ASP A 48 -18.01 -11.68 29.52
CA ASP A 48 -18.26 -12.38 30.80
C ASP A 48 -19.70 -12.91 31.04
N SER A 49 -20.56 -12.88 30.01
CA SER A 49 -21.94 -13.32 30.08
C SER A 49 -22.07 -14.84 29.83
N PRO A 50 -22.65 -15.61 30.76
CA PRO A 50 -22.98 -17.03 30.56
C PRO A 50 -24.16 -17.22 29.61
N GLU A 51 -25.00 -16.21 29.40
CA GLU A 51 -26.24 -16.32 28.65
C GLU A 51 -26.06 -16.32 27.13
N ILE A 52 -26.92 -17.09 26.45
CA ILE A 52 -26.80 -17.36 25.01
C ILE A 52 -27.42 -16.25 24.15
N ASP A 53 -28.52 -15.67 24.59
CA ASP A 53 -29.22 -14.56 23.93
C ASP A 53 -28.34 -13.31 23.82
N GLU A 54 -27.62 -12.94 24.89
CA GLU A 54 -26.70 -11.80 24.87
C GLU A 54 -25.54 -12.04 23.90
N ARG A 55 -24.92 -13.23 23.89
CA ARG A 55 -23.89 -13.57 22.89
C ARG A 55 -24.44 -13.56 21.46
N LEU A 56 -25.71 -13.91 21.25
CA LEU A 56 -26.36 -13.82 19.94
C LEU A 56 -26.62 -12.36 19.56
N ARG A 57 -27.12 -11.53 20.47
CA ARG A 57 -27.29 -10.08 20.29
C ARG A 57 -25.97 -9.41 19.89
N LEU A 58 -24.88 -9.68 20.62
CA LEU A 58 -23.54 -9.14 20.35
C LEU A 58 -22.98 -9.55 18.98
N ARG A 59 -23.47 -10.64 18.37
CA ARG A 59 -23.18 -11.01 16.97
C ARG A 59 -24.11 -10.32 15.98
N ALA A 60 -25.42 -10.38 16.26
CA ALA A 60 -26.48 -9.92 15.38
C ALA A 60 -26.33 -8.44 15.02
N VAL A 61 -25.92 -7.59 15.98
CA VAL A 61 -25.69 -6.15 15.79
C VAL A 61 -24.71 -5.87 14.64
N GLU A 62 -23.66 -6.68 14.48
CA GLU A 62 -22.63 -6.51 13.44
C GLU A 62 -22.96 -7.18 12.11
N ASN A 63 -23.82 -8.20 12.14
CA ASN A 63 -24.27 -8.92 10.96
C ASN A 63 -25.63 -8.43 10.44
N ARG A 64 -26.24 -7.42 11.05
CA ARG A 64 -27.56 -6.88 10.62
C ARG A 64 -27.60 -6.49 9.14
N ARG A 65 -26.46 -6.04 8.58
CA ARG A 65 -26.28 -5.81 7.14
C ARG A 65 -26.63 -7.01 6.25
N LEU A 66 -26.42 -8.23 6.74
CA LEU A 66 -26.73 -9.45 6.01
C LEU A 66 -28.22 -9.75 6.06
N LYS A 67 -28.90 -9.39 7.16
CA LYS A 67 -30.35 -9.50 7.28
C LYS A 67 -31.07 -8.47 6.40
N ALA A 68 -30.56 -7.24 6.33
CA ALA A 68 -31.04 -6.23 5.38
C ALA A 68 -30.81 -6.69 3.92
N ALA A 69 -29.57 -7.02 3.57
CA ALA A 69 -29.19 -7.37 2.20
C ALA A 69 -29.85 -8.65 1.65
N PHE A 70 -30.07 -9.67 2.47
CA PHE A 70 -30.49 -11.02 2.01
C PHE A 70 -31.77 -11.54 2.69
N GLY A 71 -32.39 -10.79 3.60
CA GLY A 71 -33.56 -11.22 4.38
C GLY A 71 -33.26 -12.25 5.49
N ILE A 72 -32.03 -12.74 5.60
CA ILE A 72 -31.71 -13.94 6.39
C ILE A 72 -31.83 -13.72 7.91
N ASP A 73 -32.61 -14.56 8.60
CA ASP A 73 -32.63 -14.68 10.08
C ASP A 73 -32.06 -16.04 10.52
N ASN A 74 -30.75 -16.09 10.77
CA ASN A 74 -30.02 -17.31 11.09
C ASN A 74 -29.03 -17.08 12.25
N SER A 75 -28.24 -18.10 12.60
CA SER A 75 -27.24 -18.01 13.70
C SER A 75 -26.19 -16.90 13.55
N LEU A 76 -26.05 -16.28 12.37
CA LEU A 76 -25.19 -15.11 12.16
C LEU A 76 -25.91 -13.79 12.48
N THR A 77 -27.21 -13.70 12.20
CA THR A 77 -28.00 -12.45 12.20
C THR A 77 -29.07 -12.36 13.29
N THR A 78 -29.44 -13.47 13.92
CA THR A 78 -30.52 -13.54 14.91
C THR A 78 -30.01 -13.29 16.34
N SER A 79 -30.82 -12.61 17.16
CA SER A 79 -30.67 -12.58 18.62
C SER A 79 -31.43 -13.71 19.32
N SER A 80 -32.32 -14.42 18.60
CA SER A 80 -33.21 -15.43 19.18
C SER A 80 -32.49 -16.76 19.47
N PRO A 81 -32.49 -17.25 20.73
CA PRO A 81 -31.96 -18.58 21.04
C PRO A 81 -32.71 -19.71 20.34
N SER A 82 -34.01 -19.55 20.06
CA SER A 82 -34.81 -20.58 19.36
C SER A 82 -34.48 -20.64 17.87
N THR A 83 -34.31 -19.49 17.20
CA THR A 83 -33.84 -19.42 15.81
C THR A 83 -32.41 -19.95 15.69
N HIS A 84 -31.52 -19.56 16.60
CA HIS A 84 -30.14 -20.08 16.65
C HIS A 84 -30.10 -21.60 16.83
N LYS A 85 -30.88 -22.14 17.79
CA LYS A 85 -30.98 -23.59 18.04
C LYS A 85 -31.53 -24.32 16.82
N ARG A 86 -32.60 -23.82 16.19
CA ARG A 86 -33.17 -24.38 14.96
C ARG A 86 -32.15 -24.41 13.83
N PHE A 87 -31.49 -23.27 13.59
CA PHE A 87 -30.44 -23.18 12.56
C PHE A 87 -29.27 -24.14 12.83
N LEU A 88 -28.82 -24.28 14.07
CA LEU A 88 -27.77 -25.24 14.42
C LEU A 88 -28.24 -26.70 14.26
N GLN A 89 -29.49 -27.01 14.61
CA GLN A 89 -30.07 -28.34 14.38
C GLN A 89 -30.12 -28.68 12.88
N THR A 90 -30.64 -27.76 12.05
CA THR A 90 -30.65 -27.90 10.58
C THR A 90 -29.24 -28.02 10.02
N SER A 91 -28.33 -27.10 10.36
CA SER A 91 -26.94 -27.09 9.87
C SER A 91 -26.21 -28.37 10.27
N ASN A 92 -26.31 -28.79 11.53
CA ASN A 92 -25.69 -30.04 11.97
C ASN A 92 -26.32 -31.24 11.26
N GLY A 93 -27.64 -31.25 10.99
CA GLY A 93 -28.30 -32.30 10.21
C GLY A 93 -27.80 -32.40 8.78
N LEU A 94 -27.62 -31.28 8.09
CA LEU A 94 -27.01 -31.21 6.75
C LEU A 94 -25.54 -31.70 6.79
N LEU A 95 -24.75 -31.21 7.74
CA LEU A 95 -23.32 -31.51 7.82
C LEU A 95 -23.00 -32.92 8.35
N SER A 96 -23.88 -33.53 9.14
CA SER A 96 -23.71 -34.88 9.71
C SER A 96 -24.40 -36.01 8.92
N GLY A 97 -24.85 -35.74 7.69
CA GLY A 97 -25.57 -36.70 6.85
C GLY A 97 -24.85 -38.05 6.71
N LYS A 98 -25.39 -39.08 7.38
CA LYS A 98 -24.95 -40.48 7.28
C LYS A 98 -25.25 -40.99 5.86
N GLY A 99 -24.27 -40.86 4.96
CA GLY A 99 -24.41 -41.20 3.54
C GLY A 99 -23.73 -40.24 2.57
N ARG A 100 -23.15 -39.10 3.02
CA ARG A 100 -22.32 -38.25 2.14
C ARG A 100 -21.10 -39.03 1.64
N SER A 101 -21.00 -39.19 0.32
CA SER A 101 -19.76 -39.61 -0.34
C SER A 101 -18.98 -38.38 -0.82
N TRP A 102 -17.81 -38.15 -0.23
CA TRP A 102 -16.89 -37.10 -0.69
C TRP A 102 -16.40 -37.34 -2.11
N GLU A 103 -16.24 -38.61 -2.50
CA GLU A 103 -15.90 -39.01 -3.85
C GLU A 103 -16.99 -38.60 -4.86
N GLN A 104 -18.28 -38.74 -4.50
CA GLN A 104 -19.38 -38.26 -5.35
C GLN A 104 -19.39 -36.72 -5.46
N LEU A 105 -19.06 -35.99 -4.39
CA LEU A 105 -18.94 -34.52 -4.46
C LEU A 105 -17.76 -34.09 -5.34
N TYR A 106 -16.63 -34.80 -5.25
CA TYR A 106 -15.50 -34.62 -6.16
C TYR A 106 -15.89 -34.89 -7.61
N ARG A 107 -16.52 -36.04 -7.90
CA ARG A 107 -16.97 -36.41 -9.25
C ARG A 107 -17.99 -35.40 -9.80
N ARG A 108 -18.84 -34.79 -8.95
CA ARG A 108 -19.76 -33.70 -9.34
C ARG A 108 -19.01 -32.42 -9.72
N ALA A 109 -18.01 -32.01 -8.92
CA ALA A 109 -17.17 -30.86 -9.25
C ALA A 109 -16.40 -31.08 -10.56
N GLU A 110 -15.80 -32.26 -10.73
CA GLU A 110 -15.08 -32.65 -11.94
C GLU A 110 -16.00 -32.70 -13.17
N THR A 111 -17.21 -33.25 -13.04
CA THR A 111 -18.21 -33.30 -14.12
C THR A 111 -18.67 -31.90 -14.52
N PHE A 112 -18.90 -31.01 -13.55
CA PHE A 112 -19.24 -29.61 -13.82
C PHE A 112 -18.12 -28.90 -14.60
N LEU A 113 -16.85 -29.09 -14.20
CA LEU A 113 -15.71 -28.52 -14.92
C LEU A 113 -15.58 -29.09 -16.34
N LYS A 114 -15.75 -30.41 -16.52
CA LYS A 114 -15.76 -31.08 -17.83
C LYS A 114 -16.82 -30.48 -18.76
N GLN A 115 -18.02 -30.22 -18.25
CA GLN A 115 -19.11 -29.56 -18.99
C GLN A 115 -18.80 -28.10 -19.32
N GLU A 116 -18.22 -27.33 -18.39
CA GLU A 116 -17.78 -25.95 -18.66
C GLU A 116 -16.72 -25.88 -19.78
N THR A 117 -15.92 -26.93 -19.95
CA THR A 117 -14.88 -27.02 -20.99
C THR A 117 -15.29 -27.64 -22.30
N GLN A 118 -16.52 -28.18 -22.41
CA GLN A 118 -17.05 -28.59 -23.71
C GLN A 118 -17.14 -27.36 -24.63
N ASP A 119 -16.47 -27.46 -25.77
CA ASP A 119 -16.36 -26.43 -26.81
C ASP A 119 -15.72 -25.08 -26.39
N ARG A 120 -14.92 -25.06 -25.29
CA ARG A 120 -14.22 -23.85 -24.84
C ARG A 120 -12.72 -24.05 -24.69
N ALA A 121 -11.93 -23.22 -25.39
CA ALA A 121 -10.48 -23.14 -25.20
C ALA A 121 -10.05 -22.25 -24.02
N ARG A 122 -10.95 -21.40 -23.48
CA ARG A 122 -10.67 -20.52 -22.33
C ARG A 122 -11.83 -20.45 -21.32
N LEU A 123 -11.50 -20.32 -20.04
CA LEU A 123 -12.48 -20.15 -18.94
C LEU A 123 -12.13 -18.97 -17.99
N PRO A 124 -13.12 -18.15 -17.58
CA PRO A 124 -12.95 -17.08 -16.59
C PRO A 124 -12.90 -17.66 -15.16
N LEU A 125 -11.68 -17.84 -14.63
CA LEU A 125 -11.42 -18.63 -13.42
C LEU A 125 -12.34 -18.30 -12.23
N ALA A 126 -12.49 -17.03 -11.87
CA ALA A 126 -13.30 -16.64 -10.71
C ALA A 126 -14.81 -16.84 -10.90
N GLN A 127 -15.33 -16.79 -12.14
CA GLN A 127 -16.74 -17.09 -12.41
C GLN A 127 -16.98 -18.62 -12.43
N THR A 128 -16.06 -19.38 -13.04
CA THR A 128 -16.10 -20.86 -13.03
C THR A 128 -16.03 -21.39 -11.60
N VAL A 129 -15.08 -20.95 -10.78
CA VAL A 129 -14.96 -21.40 -9.37
C VAL A 129 -16.21 -21.04 -8.56
N ARG A 130 -16.74 -19.82 -8.69
CA ARG A 130 -18.01 -19.43 -8.04
C ARG A 130 -19.15 -20.38 -8.40
N CYS A 131 -19.31 -20.68 -9.69
CA CYS A 131 -20.44 -21.48 -10.16
C CYS A 131 -20.27 -22.98 -9.82
N MET A 132 -19.05 -23.51 -9.88
CA MET A 132 -18.72 -24.86 -9.44
C MET A 132 -18.99 -25.04 -7.93
N VAL A 133 -18.52 -24.13 -7.08
CA VAL A 133 -18.77 -24.20 -5.63
C VAL A 133 -20.27 -24.09 -5.33
N LEU A 134 -21.00 -23.20 -6.01
CA LEU A 134 -22.46 -23.12 -5.87
C LEU A 134 -23.15 -24.44 -6.26
N ALA A 135 -22.80 -25.01 -7.42
CA ALA A 135 -23.36 -26.27 -7.91
C ALA A 135 -23.15 -27.42 -6.92
N VAL A 136 -21.94 -27.57 -6.38
CA VAL A 136 -21.63 -28.63 -5.39
C VAL A 136 -22.37 -28.41 -4.07
N VAL A 137 -22.46 -27.17 -3.57
CA VAL A 137 -23.22 -26.85 -2.34
C VAL A 137 -24.73 -27.08 -2.53
N LEU A 138 -25.30 -26.71 -3.68
CA LEU A 138 -26.70 -26.99 -4.02
C LEU A 138 -26.99 -28.50 -4.06
N SER A 139 -26.06 -29.28 -4.61
CA SER A 139 -26.20 -30.74 -4.67
C SER A 139 -26.07 -31.41 -3.30
N ASP A 140 -25.08 -31.00 -2.50
CA ASP A 140 -24.85 -31.58 -1.17
C ASP A 140 -25.93 -31.21 -0.14
N SER A 141 -26.25 -29.92 -0.02
CA SER A 141 -27.14 -29.42 1.05
C SER A 141 -28.62 -29.41 0.67
N PHE A 142 -28.95 -29.35 -0.62
CA PHE A 142 -30.33 -29.17 -1.09
C PHE A 142 -30.81 -30.29 -2.04
N GLY A 143 -29.95 -31.26 -2.36
CA GLY A 143 -30.28 -32.40 -3.23
C GLY A 143 -30.57 -32.01 -4.67
N VAL A 144 -30.24 -30.78 -5.07
CA VAL A 144 -30.44 -30.27 -6.43
C VAL A 144 -29.45 -30.94 -7.37
N ASP A 145 -29.91 -31.48 -8.50
CA ASP A 145 -29.01 -31.91 -9.55
C ASP A 145 -28.48 -30.68 -10.33
N PRO A 146 -27.17 -30.39 -10.34
CA PRO A 146 -26.64 -29.22 -11.03
C PRO A 146 -26.93 -29.21 -12.53
N ALA A 147 -27.03 -30.38 -13.17
CA ALA A 147 -27.39 -30.49 -14.58
C ALA A 147 -28.84 -30.03 -14.88
N SER A 148 -29.71 -30.00 -13.86
CA SER A 148 -31.08 -29.51 -14.00
C SER A 148 -31.21 -27.99 -13.89
N ILE A 149 -30.15 -27.28 -13.46
CA ILE A 149 -30.15 -25.82 -13.29
C ILE A 149 -29.51 -25.14 -14.52
N PRO A 150 -30.19 -24.19 -15.18
CA PRO A 150 -29.60 -23.44 -16.28
C PRO A 150 -28.31 -22.73 -15.85
N ARG A 151 -27.24 -22.84 -16.66
CA ARG A 151 -25.93 -22.23 -16.34
C ARG A 151 -25.99 -20.73 -16.04
N ARG A 152 -26.90 -20.00 -16.70
CA ARG A 152 -27.18 -18.57 -16.48
C ARG A 152 -27.75 -18.26 -15.09
N ASP A 153 -28.52 -19.20 -14.51
CA ASP A 153 -29.14 -19.03 -13.20
C ASP A 153 -28.05 -19.15 -12.11
N LEU A 154 -27.09 -20.06 -12.30
CA LEU A 154 -25.86 -20.12 -11.48
C LEU A 154 -25.00 -18.85 -11.60
N VAL A 155 -24.81 -18.29 -12.81
CA VAL A 155 -24.15 -16.98 -12.97
C VAL A 155 -24.89 -15.92 -12.14
N THR A 156 -26.20 -15.80 -12.37
CA THR A 156 -27.05 -14.77 -11.74
C THR A 156 -26.99 -14.82 -10.22
N VAL A 157 -27.14 -16.00 -9.61
CA VAL A 157 -27.05 -16.17 -8.16
C VAL A 157 -25.65 -15.82 -7.65
N THR A 158 -24.59 -16.31 -8.29
CA THR A 158 -23.21 -16.05 -7.81
C THR A 158 -22.77 -14.61 -7.98
N GLU A 159 -23.33 -13.87 -8.94
CA GLU A 159 -23.07 -12.44 -9.18
C GLU A 159 -23.89 -11.55 -8.26
N GLU A 160 -25.21 -11.78 -8.15
CA GLU A 160 -26.07 -11.01 -7.23
C GLU A 160 -25.67 -11.23 -5.76
N ILE A 161 -25.30 -12.46 -5.35
CA ILE A 161 -24.75 -12.69 -4.00
C ILE A 161 -23.49 -11.86 -3.77
N ASN A 162 -22.53 -11.87 -4.69
CA ASN A 162 -21.28 -11.11 -4.53
C ASN A 162 -21.53 -9.59 -4.53
N LYS A 163 -22.42 -9.11 -5.40
CA LYS A 163 -22.84 -7.71 -5.51
C LYS A 163 -23.54 -7.23 -4.25
N GLN A 164 -24.58 -7.93 -3.78
CA GLN A 164 -25.27 -7.58 -2.52
C GLN A 164 -24.35 -7.70 -1.31
N TRP A 165 -23.45 -8.68 -1.28
CA TRP A 165 -22.46 -8.82 -0.21
C TRP A 165 -21.53 -7.61 -0.15
N MET A 166 -21.11 -7.08 -1.29
CA MET A 166 -20.30 -5.85 -1.35
C MET A 166 -21.14 -4.60 -1.02
N LEU A 167 -22.36 -4.46 -1.57
CA LEU A 167 -23.24 -3.32 -1.26
C LEU A 167 -23.64 -3.24 0.22
N SER A 168 -23.83 -4.38 0.90
CA SER A 168 -24.09 -4.41 2.35
C SER A 168 -22.90 -3.91 3.19
N LYS A 169 -21.69 -3.87 2.60
CA LYS A 169 -20.50 -3.22 3.18
C LYS A 169 -20.37 -1.76 2.73
N CYS A 170 -21.40 -1.18 2.11
CA CYS A 170 -21.47 0.24 1.72
C CYS A 170 -22.75 0.92 2.26
N ASP A 171 -23.76 0.14 2.63
CA ASP A 171 -24.90 0.55 3.42
C ASP A 171 -25.44 -0.64 4.25
N PRO A 172 -25.25 -0.65 5.58
CA PRO A 172 -25.69 -1.74 6.45
C PRO A 172 -27.19 -1.83 6.70
N ASP A 173 -27.93 -0.72 6.57
CA ASP A 173 -29.25 -0.58 7.19
C ASP A 173 -30.36 -0.18 6.18
N GLY A 174 -30.02 0.31 4.99
CA GLY A 174 -30.98 0.69 3.92
C GLY A 174 -31.05 -0.24 2.70
N LEU A 175 -30.18 -1.24 2.58
CA LEU A 175 -30.19 -2.19 1.45
C LEU A 175 -31.34 -3.19 1.58
N ALA A 176 -32.11 -3.37 0.50
CA ALA A 176 -33.18 -4.37 0.40
C ALA A 176 -32.72 -5.67 -0.31
N PRO A 177 -33.38 -6.82 -0.08
CA PRO A 177 -33.15 -8.05 -0.82
C PRO A 177 -33.34 -7.90 -2.34
N SER A 178 -32.44 -8.49 -3.12
CA SER A 178 -32.49 -8.38 -4.58
C SER A 178 -33.65 -9.22 -5.12
N ALA A 179 -34.60 -8.56 -5.78
CA ALA A 179 -35.74 -9.23 -6.40
C ALA A 179 -35.30 -10.25 -7.46
N LEU A 180 -34.21 -9.96 -8.19
CA LEU A 180 -33.60 -10.88 -9.15
C LEU A 180 -33.03 -12.11 -8.43
N LEU A 181 -32.23 -11.92 -7.38
CA LEU A 181 -31.68 -13.02 -6.59
C LEU A 181 -32.80 -13.90 -6.01
N ASN A 182 -33.82 -13.29 -5.40
CA ASN A 182 -34.94 -14.01 -4.80
C ASN A 182 -35.74 -14.80 -5.84
N ALA A 183 -35.99 -14.23 -7.03
CA ALA A 183 -36.66 -14.92 -8.12
C ALA A 183 -35.84 -16.11 -8.66
N THR A 184 -34.51 -15.96 -8.82
CA THR A 184 -33.65 -17.06 -9.28
C THR A 184 -33.50 -18.14 -8.19
N ILE A 185 -33.40 -17.77 -6.91
CA ILE A 185 -33.41 -18.73 -5.80
C ILE A 185 -34.73 -19.49 -5.75
N ALA A 186 -35.89 -18.83 -5.83
CA ALA A 186 -37.19 -19.48 -5.94
C ALA A 186 -37.30 -20.39 -7.19
N SER A 187 -36.59 -20.06 -8.27
CA SER A 187 -36.47 -20.94 -9.44
C SER A 187 -35.72 -22.23 -9.11
N ILE A 188 -34.55 -22.13 -8.49
CA ILE A 188 -33.71 -23.27 -8.06
C ILE A 188 -34.42 -24.10 -6.98
N SER A 189 -35.20 -23.50 -6.09
CA SER A 189 -35.95 -24.22 -5.04
C SER A 189 -36.89 -25.30 -5.58
N ARG A 190 -37.46 -25.11 -6.78
CA ARG A 190 -38.33 -26.12 -7.43
C ARG A 190 -37.58 -27.39 -7.89
N HIS A 191 -36.25 -27.34 -7.89
CA HIS A 191 -35.38 -28.48 -8.22
C HIS A 191 -34.82 -29.18 -6.96
N MET A 192 -35.21 -28.74 -5.75
CA MET A 192 -34.81 -29.39 -4.51
C MET A 192 -35.46 -30.76 -4.38
N ALA A 193 -34.71 -31.72 -3.84
CA ALA A 193 -35.22 -33.08 -3.74
C ALA A 193 -36.40 -33.18 -2.75
N PRO A 194 -37.42 -34.04 -2.97
CA PRO A 194 -38.63 -34.07 -2.14
C PRO A 194 -38.38 -34.27 -0.64
N GLN A 195 -37.33 -34.99 -0.27
CA GLN A 195 -36.91 -35.19 1.12
C GLN A 195 -36.29 -33.95 1.78
N VAL A 196 -35.78 -33.00 1.00
CA VAL A 196 -35.30 -31.68 1.46
C VAL A 196 -36.51 -30.76 1.63
N VAL A 197 -37.39 -30.73 0.62
CA VAL A 197 -38.67 -29.99 0.67
C VAL A 197 -39.54 -30.46 1.84
N ALA A 198 -39.62 -31.76 2.12
CA ALA A 198 -40.36 -32.28 3.28
C ALA A 198 -39.72 -31.96 4.64
N ARG A 199 -38.42 -31.61 4.69
CA ARG A 199 -37.70 -31.24 5.93
C ARG A 199 -37.64 -29.73 6.16
N HIS A 200 -37.67 -28.93 5.10
CA HIS A 200 -37.37 -27.50 5.12
C HIS A 200 -38.40 -26.63 4.38
N GLY A 201 -39.45 -27.22 3.82
CA GLY A 201 -40.44 -26.57 2.95
C GLY A 201 -39.94 -26.35 1.52
N GLU A 202 -40.83 -25.91 0.63
CA GLU A 202 -40.41 -25.02 -0.47
C GLU A 202 -40.10 -23.66 0.18
N GLY A 203 -38.96 -23.61 0.87
CA GLY A 203 -38.60 -22.50 1.75
C GLY A 203 -38.55 -21.18 0.99
N ALA A 204 -38.98 -20.11 1.64
CA ALA A 204 -38.91 -18.77 1.07
C ALA A 204 -37.44 -18.44 0.71
N PRO A 205 -37.16 -17.59 -0.29
CA PRO A 205 -35.79 -17.32 -0.74
C PRO A 205 -34.83 -16.94 0.39
N GLU A 206 -35.30 -16.21 1.40
CA GLU A 206 -34.57 -15.85 2.62
C GLU A 206 -34.20 -17.05 3.53
N GLU A 207 -35.00 -18.12 3.54
CA GLU A 207 -34.69 -19.36 4.29
C GLU A 207 -33.61 -20.17 3.57
N VAL A 208 -33.72 -20.28 2.23
CA VAL A 208 -32.74 -20.94 1.37
C VAL A 208 -31.40 -20.17 1.40
N LEU A 209 -31.43 -18.85 1.20
CA LEU A 209 -30.25 -17.99 1.36
C LEU A 209 -29.68 -18.06 2.78
N GLY A 210 -30.55 -18.20 3.79
CA GLY A 210 -30.15 -18.37 5.19
C GLY A 210 -29.28 -19.60 5.45
N LEU A 211 -29.47 -20.68 4.69
CA LEU A 211 -28.66 -21.91 4.73
C LEU A 211 -27.53 -21.94 3.69
N LEU A 212 -27.72 -21.31 2.54
CA LEU A 212 -26.74 -21.28 1.44
C LEU A 212 -25.59 -20.33 1.72
N MET A 213 -25.86 -19.09 2.16
CA MET A 213 -24.86 -18.04 2.33
C MET A 213 -23.69 -18.43 3.25
N PRO A 214 -23.91 -19.04 4.44
CA PRO A 214 -22.83 -19.46 5.34
C PRO A 214 -21.93 -20.57 4.77
N GLN A 215 -22.41 -21.30 3.77
CA GLN A 215 -21.70 -22.43 3.15
C GLN A 215 -21.01 -22.03 1.84
N TYR A 216 -21.63 -21.16 1.05
CA TYR A 216 -21.17 -20.79 -0.29
C TYR A 216 -20.22 -19.57 -0.31
N GLU A 217 -20.64 -18.42 0.24
CA GLU A 217 -20.04 -17.10 -0.07
C GLU A 217 -18.55 -17.05 0.22
N THR A 218 -18.17 -17.66 1.33
CA THR A 218 -16.80 -17.64 1.83
C THR A 218 -15.99 -18.78 1.23
N LEU A 219 -16.62 -19.95 1.03
CA LEU A 219 -15.96 -21.17 0.55
C LEU A 219 -15.35 -20.98 -0.84
N TRP A 220 -16.07 -20.34 -1.79
CA TRP A 220 -15.53 -20.15 -3.14
C TRP A 220 -14.28 -19.26 -3.14
N ARG A 221 -14.17 -18.30 -2.22
CA ARG A 221 -12.99 -17.43 -2.07
C ARG A 221 -11.80 -18.21 -1.53
N VAL A 222 -12.02 -19.07 -0.54
CA VAL A 222 -10.97 -19.97 0.00
C VAL A 222 -10.50 -20.93 -1.09
N VAL A 223 -11.42 -21.54 -1.84
CA VAL A 223 -11.10 -22.47 -2.94
C VAL A 223 -10.30 -21.75 -4.04
N LEU A 224 -10.76 -20.59 -4.53
CA LEU A 224 -10.08 -19.82 -5.57
C LEU A 224 -8.64 -19.47 -5.17
N LEU A 225 -8.46 -18.87 -3.98
CA LEU A 225 -7.15 -18.42 -3.52
C LEU A 225 -6.22 -19.58 -3.17
N THR A 226 -6.75 -20.68 -2.60
CA THR A 226 -5.97 -21.90 -2.34
C THR A 226 -5.52 -22.54 -3.65
N PHE A 227 -6.41 -22.66 -4.65
CA PHE A 227 -6.07 -23.19 -5.97
C PHE A 227 -4.98 -22.34 -6.66
N ALA A 228 -5.20 -21.02 -6.78
CA ALA A 228 -4.22 -20.12 -7.40
C ALA A 228 -2.86 -20.13 -6.70
N THR A 229 -2.83 -20.23 -5.36
CA THR A 229 -1.55 -20.29 -4.63
C THR A 229 -0.87 -21.64 -4.77
N ALA A 230 -1.61 -22.75 -4.68
CA ALA A 230 -1.06 -24.10 -4.67
C ALA A 230 -0.66 -24.64 -6.05
N TYR A 231 -1.37 -24.25 -7.12
CA TYR A 231 -1.18 -24.79 -8.47
C TYR A 231 -0.63 -23.78 -9.49
N HIS A 232 -0.74 -22.47 -9.27
CA HIS A 232 -0.30 -21.46 -10.25
C HIS A 232 0.94 -20.67 -9.80
N HIS A 233 0.97 -20.13 -8.57
CA HIS A 233 2.06 -19.22 -8.17
C HIS A 233 3.35 -19.88 -7.64
N GLN A 234 3.34 -21.16 -7.21
CA GLN A 234 4.53 -21.81 -6.62
C GLN A 234 4.77 -23.30 -7.00
N PRO A 235 4.56 -23.76 -8.27
CA PRO A 235 4.75 -25.17 -8.62
C PRO A 235 6.19 -25.68 -8.39
N ALA A 236 7.21 -24.84 -8.63
CA ALA A 236 8.62 -25.24 -8.57
C ALA A 236 9.24 -25.25 -7.15
N ALA A 237 8.59 -24.65 -6.15
CA ALA A 237 9.19 -24.51 -4.81
C ALA A 237 9.01 -25.76 -3.93
N HIS A 238 7.89 -26.48 -4.09
CA HIS A 238 7.45 -27.54 -3.17
C HIS A 238 6.72 -28.68 -3.93
N PRO A 239 7.44 -29.72 -4.43
CA PRO A 239 6.82 -30.89 -5.10
C PRO A 239 5.73 -31.56 -4.26
N ASP A 240 5.85 -31.44 -2.93
CA ASP A 240 4.85 -31.75 -1.91
C ASP A 240 3.39 -31.45 -2.29
N ALA A 241 3.05 -30.31 -2.89
CA ALA A 241 1.64 -29.93 -3.07
C ALA A 241 0.94 -30.79 -4.13
N VAL A 242 1.60 -30.99 -5.28
CA VAL A 242 1.13 -31.83 -6.38
C VAL A 242 1.20 -33.31 -5.98
N GLN A 243 2.33 -33.74 -5.39
CA GLN A 243 2.53 -35.13 -4.98
C GLN A 243 1.53 -35.60 -3.89
N ARG A 244 1.17 -34.72 -2.93
CA ARG A 244 0.14 -35.03 -1.90
C ARG A 244 -1.30 -35.08 -2.45
N THR A 245 -1.54 -34.62 -3.68
CA THR A 245 -2.90 -34.50 -4.25
C THR A 245 -3.15 -35.15 -5.60
N ALA A 246 -2.13 -35.78 -6.20
CA ALA A 246 -2.26 -36.52 -7.45
C ALA A 246 -3.43 -37.53 -7.45
N ASP A 247 -3.70 -38.17 -6.30
CA ASP A 247 -4.74 -39.18 -6.17
C ASP A 247 -5.74 -38.96 -5.03
N VAL A 248 -6.25 -37.72 -4.87
CA VAL A 248 -7.29 -37.42 -3.87
C VAL A 248 -8.54 -38.31 -4.01
N PRO A 249 -9.09 -38.62 -5.20
CA PRO A 249 -10.30 -39.44 -5.30
C PRO A 249 -10.18 -40.83 -4.64
N ALA A 250 -9.02 -41.50 -4.71
CA ALA A 250 -8.80 -42.75 -3.97
C ALA A 250 -8.24 -42.55 -2.54
N CYS A 251 -7.94 -41.31 -2.13
CA CYS A 251 -7.70 -40.96 -0.72
C CYS A 251 -9.01 -40.77 0.08
N LEU A 252 -10.11 -40.39 -0.57
CA LEU A 252 -11.37 -40.07 0.10
C LEU A 252 -12.01 -41.33 0.70
N GLY A 253 -12.12 -41.39 2.03
CA GLY A 253 -12.60 -42.59 2.74
C GLY A 253 -11.49 -43.50 3.30
N ASP A 254 -10.22 -43.28 2.96
CA ASP A 254 -9.07 -43.86 3.68
C ASP A 254 -8.59 -42.87 4.75
N PRO A 255 -8.74 -43.15 6.06
CA PRO A 255 -8.40 -42.20 7.13
C PRO A 255 -6.93 -41.77 7.18
N ALA A 256 -6.00 -42.58 6.66
CA ALA A 256 -4.58 -42.24 6.62
C ALA A 256 -4.28 -41.32 5.43
N ARG A 257 -4.73 -41.70 4.24
CA ARG A 257 -4.55 -40.90 3.01
C ARG A 257 -5.31 -39.56 3.06
N GLU A 258 -6.53 -39.56 3.60
CA GLU A 258 -7.35 -38.36 3.77
C GLU A 258 -6.68 -37.35 4.72
N LYS A 259 -6.11 -37.83 5.85
CA LYS A 259 -5.36 -37.00 6.80
C LYS A 259 -4.15 -36.31 6.18
N GLU A 260 -3.48 -36.97 5.25
CA GLU A 260 -2.36 -36.41 4.48
C GLU A 260 -2.83 -35.35 3.47
N ALA A 261 -3.86 -35.65 2.67
CA ALA A 261 -4.42 -34.72 1.70
C ALA A 261 -5.00 -33.45 2.37
N LEU A 262 -5.64 -33.59 3.53
CA LEU A 262 -6.22 -32.50 4.33
C LEU A 262 -5.22 -31.40 4.72
N LYS A 263 -3.91 -31.65 4.64
CA LYS A 263 -2.86 -30.65 4.91
C LYS A 263 -2.88 -29.51 3.89
N LEU A 264 -3.23 -29.79 2.63
CA LEU A 264 -3.39 -28.76 1.59
C LEU A 264 -4.53 -27.81 1.98
N ALA A 265 -5.70 -28.34 2.33
CA ALA A 265 -6.85 -27.54 2.75
C ALA A 265 -6.58 -26.76 4.04
N LYS A 266 -5.82 -27.33 5.00
CA LYS A 266 -5.44 -26.64 6.23
C LYS A 266 -4.48 -25.47 5.99
N GLU A 267 -3.52 -25.60 5.08
CA GLU A 267 -2.63 -24.49 4.71
C GLU A 267 -3.38 -23.42 3.89
N GLY A 268 -4.29 -23.84 3.00
CA GLY A 268 -5.24 -22.97 2.32
C GLY A 268 -6.11 -22.17 3.30
N LEU A 269 -6.67 -22.82 4.32
CA LEU A 269 -7.45 -22.17 5.39
C LEU A 269 -6.61 -21.39 6.41
N ARG A 270 -5.30 -21.68 6.51
CA ARG A 270 -4.37 -20.86 7.28
C ARG A 270 -4.15 -19.53 6.56
N LEU A 271 -3.72 -19.58 5.31
CA LEU A 271 -3.49 -18.37 4.52
C LEU A 271 -4.81 -17.63 4.23
N TYR A 272 -5.88 -18.34 3.90
CA TYR A 272 -7.18 -17.79 3.52
C TYR A 272 -8.28 -18.30 4.48
N PRO A 273 -8.33 -17.81 5.73
CA PRO A 273 -9.33 -18.24 6.69
C PRO A 273 -10.73 -17.82 6.26
N SER A 274 -11.74 -18.64 6.63
CA SER A 274 -13.14 -18.41 6.27
C SER A 274 -13.61 -16.98 6.64
N ASN A 275 -13.22 -16.50 7.81
CA ASN A 275 -13.50 -15.14 8.24
C ASN A 275 -12.17 -14.46 8.56
N LYS A 276 -11.78 -13.46 7.75
CA LYS A 276 -10.58 -12.64 8.01
C LYS A 276 -10.68 -11.91 9.35
N HIS A 277 -11.88 -11.44 9.69
CA HIS A 277 -12.20 -10.78 10.96
C HIS A 277 -13.53 -11.32 11.52
N LEU A 278 -13.61 -11.51 12.84
CA LEU A 278 -14.86 -11.84 13.54
C LEU A 278 -15.33 -10.66 14.37
N TYR A 279 -16.30 -9.92 13.84
CA TYR A 279 -16.87 -8.72 14.48
C TYR A 279 -17.89 -9.06 15.57
N ARG A 280 -17.91 -8.24 16.63
CA ARG A 280 -18.80 -8.32 17.80
C ARG A 280 -19.06 -6.91 18.35
N ALA A 281 -20.26 -6.63 18.85
CA ALA A 281 -20.52 -5.40 19.61
C ALA A 281 -19.85 -5.43 21.00
N HIS A 282 -19.72 -4.27 21.65
CA HIS A 282 -19.37 -4.20 23.08
C HIS A 282 -20.48 -4.76 23.98
N ALA A 283 -20.09 -5.43 25.06
CA ALA A 283 -20.99 -5.80 26.15
C ALA A 283 -21.42 -4.54 26.95
N PRO A 284 -22.66 -4.47 27.47
CA PRO A 284 -23.08 -3.40 28.37
C PRO A 284 -22.23 -3.41 29.65
N SER A 285 -21.71 -2.25 30.07
CA SER A 285 -21.03 -2.13 31.36
C SER A 285 -22.03 -2.32 32.50
N HIS A 286 -21.71 -3.18 33.48
CA HIS A 286 -22.53 -3.44 34.69
C HIS A 286 -22.72 -2.23 35.65
N ALA A 287 -22.44 -1.01 35.20
CA ALA A 287 -22.45 0.21 35.99
C ALA A 287 -23.32 1.32 35.37
N SER A 288 -24.65 1.17 35.45
CA SER A 288 -25.57 2.31 35.67
C SER A 288 -26.99 1.82 35.98
N ASN A 289 -27.44 2.03 37.22
CA ASN A 289 -28.85 1.98 37.58
C ASN A 289 -29.60 3.20 37.01
N LEU A 290 -30.88 3.00 36.68
CA LEU A 290 -31.92 4.01 36.40
C LEU A 290 -31.61 5.14 35.39
N SER A 291 -32.14 5.00 34.18
CA SER A 291 -32.77 6.13 33.47
C SER A 291 -33.84 5.62 32.50
N SER A 292 -35.11 5.90 32.80
CA SER A 292 -36.26 5.53 31.97
C SER A 292 -36.44 6.51 30.80
N ASN A 293 -35.49 6.54 29.87
CA ASN A 293 -35.59 7.29 28.63
C ASN A 293 -35.62 6.30 27.43
N PRO A 294 -36.69 6.23 26.63
CA PRO A 294 -36.80 5.24 25.56
C PRO A 294 -35.86 5.43 24.36
N ASN A 295 -35.09 6.53 24.29
CA ASN A 295 -34.31 6.85 23.09
C ASN A 295 -32.98 7.61 23.34
N PRO A 296 -32.03 7.07 24.12
CA PRO A 296 -30.65 7.54 24.07
C PRO A 296 -30.00 7.04 22.77
N LYS A 297 -29.74 7.92 21.79
CA LYS A 297 -28.83 7.58 20.68
C LYS A 297 -27.41 7.44 21.25
N PRO A 298 -26.81 6.24 21.32
CA PRO A 298 -25.47 6.10 21.85
C PRO A 298 -24.47 6.59 20.80
N LYS A 299 -23.46 7.37 21.21
CA LYS A 299 -22.25 7.55 20.40
C LYS A 299 -21.57 6.17 20.32
N SER A 300 -21.66 5.49 19.18
CA SER A 300 -21.33 4.06 19.08
C SER A 300 -19.84 3.78 19.20
N ALA A 301 -19.47 3.10 20.28
CA ALA A 301 -18.26 2.30 20.41
C ALA A 301 -18.30 1.07 19.45
N PRO A 302 -17.17 0.37 19.21
CA PRO A 302 -16.96 -0.48 18.04
C PRO A 302 -17.22 -1.97 18.04
N PRO A 303 -16.96 -2.47 16.81
CA PRO A 303 -16.18 -3.60 16.43
C PRO A 303 -15.20 -4.11 17.46
N LEU A 304 -15.55 -5.06 18.31
CA LEU A 304 -14.52 -5.98 18.73
C LEU A 304 -14.28 -6.87 17.52
N ALA A 305 -13.07 -6.83 16.96
CA ALA A 305 -12.68 -7.66 15.85
C ALA A 305 -11.62 -8.65 16.34
N ALA A 306 -11.90 -9.95 16.23
CA ALA A 306 -10.81 -10.92 16.26
C ALA A 306 -10.16 -10.95 14.88
N ASP A 307 -8.90 -10.53 14.78
CA ASP A 307 -8.13 -10.55 13.52
C ASP A 307 -7.53 -11.95 13.30
N ILE A 308 -8.28 -12.77 12.57
CA ILE A 308 -7.93 -14.15 12.27
C ILE A 308 -6.86 -14.21 11.17
N SER A 309 -6.88 -13.25 10.23
CA SER A 309 -5.92 -13.17 9.13
C SER A 309 -4.50 -12.94 9.64
N THR A 310 -4.29 -11.95 10.51
CA THR A 310 -2.97 -11.71 11.13
C THR A 310 -2.60 -12.86 12.05
N LEU A 311 -3.53 -13.38 12.84
CA LEU A 311 -3.29 -14.51 13.73
C LEU A 311 -2.75 -15.76 13.01
N HIS A 312 -3.22 -16.01 11.78
CA HIS A 312 -2.77 -17.12 10.95
C HIS A 312 -1.51 -16.85 10.12
N ARG A 313 -1.08 -15.59 9.99
CA ARG A 313 0.01 -15.16 9.09
C ARG A 313 1.17 -14.43 9.80
N HIS A 314 1.07 -14.20 11.12
CA HIS A 314 2.08 -13.43 11.85
C HIS A 314 3.45 -14.16 11.90
N PRO A 315 4.56 -13.55 11.44
CA PRO A 315 5.86 -14.23 11.37
C PRO A 315 6.39 -14.75 12.70
N SER A 316 6.13 -14.04 13.81
CA SER A 316 6.53 -14.49 15.16
C SER A 316 5.69 -15.64 15.72
N ILE A 317 4.63 -16.06 15.02
CA ILE A 317 3.85 -17.27 15.32
C ILE A 317 4.22 -18.38 14.34
N TRP A 318 4.26 -18.07 13.04
CA TRP A 318 4.30 -19.06 11.96
C TRP A 318 5.67 -19.27 11.30
N GLY A 319 6.67 -18.46 11.64
CA GLY A 319 8.02 -18.48 11.07
C GLY A 319 8.27 -17.35 10.06
N PRO A 320 9.51 -17.16 9.59
CA PRO A 320 9.83 -16.18 8.55
C PRO A 320 9.09 -16.47 7.24
N ASP A 321 8.71 -17.73 7.01
CA ASP A 321 7.96 -18.21 5.85
C ASP A 321 6.44 -18.21 6.07
N ALA A 322 5.92 -17.43 7.03
CA ALA A 322 4.49 -17.41 7.38
C ALA A 322 3.51 -17.08 6.24
N LEU A 323 3.98 -16.51 5.13
CA LEU A 323 3.17 -16.23 3.94
C LEU A 323 3.30 -17.30 2.84
N ALA A 324 4.30 -18.20 2.93
CA ALA A 324 4.51 -19.27 1.95
C ALA A 324 3.49 -20.41 2.14
N PHE A 325 3.03 -20.97 1.02
CA PHE A 325 2.09 -22.09 0.99
C PHE A 325 2.84 -23.41 1.25
N ARG A 326 2.85 -23.87 2.51
CA ARG A 326 3.62 -25.02 2.95
C ARG A 326 2.76 -26.06 3.70
N PRO A 327 2.04 -26.97 2.99
CA PRO A 327 1.20 -28.02 3.60
C PRO A 327 1.91 -28.84 4.70
N ALA A 328 3.24 -29.02 4.58
CA ALA A 328 4.10 -29.66 5.57
C ALA A 328 3.99 -29.08 7.00
N ARG A 329 3.50 -27.84 7.19
CA ARG A 329 3.23 -27.29 8.54
C ARG A 329 2.29 -28.17 9.38
N PHE A 330 1.40 -28.92 8.72
CA PHE A 330 0.41 -29.78 9.37
C PHE A 330 0.83 -31.25 9.46
N ASP A 331 2.12 -31.55 9.27
CA ASP A 331 2.68 -32.90 9.46
C ASP A 331 2.73 -33.25 10.97
N GLY A 332 2.04 -34.30 11.40
CA GLY A 332 2.14 -34.86 12.76
C GLY A 332 1.95 -33.84 13.89
N THR A 333 2.95 -33.74 14.78
CA THR A 333 3.02 -32.80 15.92
C THR A 333 3.75 -31.50 15.60
N SER A 334 4.11 -31.24 14.33
CA SER A 334 5.03 -30.15 13.93
C SER A 334 4.60 -28.73 14.28
N LEU A 335 3.30 -28.50 14.48
CA LEU A 335 2.83 -27.21 15.00
C LEU A 335 3.29 -27.01 16.46
N THR A 336 3.76 -25.82 16.78
CA THR A 336 3.93 -25.40 18.17
C THR A 336 2.56 -25.28 18.86
N GLU A 337 2.56 -25.27 20.20
CA GLU A 337 1.34 -24.99 20.98
C GLU A 337 0.72 -23.64 20.58
N LEU A 338 1.54 -22.60 20.43
CA LEU A 338 1.11 -21.27 20.00
C LEU A 338 0.49 -21.26 18.58
N GLN A 339 1.03 -22.04 17.65
CA GLN A 339 0.45 -22.21 16.31
C GLN A 339 -0.89 -22.97 16.35
N ARG A 340 -1.02 -23.99 17.21
CA ARG A 340 -2.31 -24.67 17.46
C ARG A 340 -3.35 -23.74 18.08
N GLU A 341 -2.94 -22.83 18.96
CA GLU A 341 -3.83 -21.80 19.51
C GLU A 341 -4.20 -20.74 18.47
N ALA A 342 -3.27 -20.37 17.59
CA ALA A 342 -3.49 -19.37 16.54
C ALA A 342 -4.34 -19.90 15.38
N TYR A 343 -4.30 -21.21 15.08
CA TYR A 343 -5.07 -21.79 13.98
C TYR A 343 -6.57 -21.94 14.33
N VAL A 344 -7.37 -20.95 13.94
CA VAL A 344 -8.81 -20.85 14.21
C VAL A 344 -9.66 -20.57 12.95
N PRO A 345 -9.49 -21.35 11.86
CA PRO A 345 -10.12 -21.08 10.55
C PRO A 345 -11.66 -21.09 10.56
N PHE A 346 -12.26 -21.68 11.59
CA PHE A 346 -13.71 -21.89 11.76
C PHE A 346 -14.22 -21.36 13.10
N SER A 347 -13.63 -20.29 13.65
CA SER A 347 -13.92 -19.76 14.99
C SER A 347 -13.61 -20.77 16.12
N VAL A 348 -13.95 -20.40 17.35
CA VAL A 348 -13.68 -21.16 18.59
C VAL A 348 -14.96 -21.39 19.40
N ARG A 349 -14.93 -22.36 20.32
CA ARG A 349 -16.04 -22.60 21.28
C ARG A 349 -16.33 -21.37 22.15
N PRO A 350 -17.57 -21.16 22.62
CA PRO A 350 -18.76 -21.99 22.41
C PRO A 350 -19.37 -21.83 21.01
N HIS A 351 -19.02 -20.76 20.30
CA HIS A 351 -19.60 -20.38 19.00
C HIS A 351 -18.69 -20.74 17.81
N ARG A 352 -18.30 -22.03 17.74
CA ARG A 352 -17.53 -22.59 16.61
C ARG A 352 -18.45 -22.75 15.40
N CYS A 353 -17.96 -22.51 14.19
CA CYS A 353 -18.70 -22.78 12.97
C CYS A 353 -18.97 -24.30 12.85
N PRO A 354 -20.21 -24.74 12.52
CA PRO A 354 -20.54 -26.14 12.29
C PRO A 354 -19.64 -26.84 11.26
N ALA A 355 -19.17 -26.14 10.22
CA ALA A 355 -18.26 -26.70 9.22
C ALA A 355 -16.91 -27.16 9.82
N GLY A 356 -16.48 -26.59 10.94
CA GLY A 356 -15.29 -27.03 11.66
C GLY A 356 -15.55 -28.03 12.80
N ALA A 357 -16.79 -28.54 12.96
CA ALA A 357 -17.21 -29.26 14.15
C ALA A 357 -16.77 -30.73 14.21
N GLY A 358 -15.45 -30.96 14.33
CA GLY A 358 -14.87 -32.25 14.76
C GLY A 358 -14.91 -33.39 13.73
N ASN A 359 -15.66 -33.24 12.64
CA ASN A 359 -15.80 -34.22 11.55
C ASN A 359 -15.03 -33.83 10.27
N GLY A 360 -14.22 -32.75 10.31
CA GLY A 360 -13.38 -32.31 9.18
C GLY A 360 -14.13 -31.73 7.97
N PHE A 361 -15.46 -31.55 8.03
CA PHE A 361 -16.27 -31.20 6.85
C PHE A 361 -15.74 -30.00 6.06
N GLY A 362 -15.42 -28.89 6.74
CA GLY A 362 -14.98 -27.66 6.10
C GLY A 362 -13.61 -27.80 5.43
N GLU A 363 -12.70 -28.55 6.03
CA GLU A 363 -11.41 -28.87 5.40
C GLU A 363 -11.56 -29.84 4.23
N LEU A 364 -12.44 -30.85 4.34
CA LEU A 364 -12.72 -31.81 3.27
C LEU A 364 -13.41 -31.17 2.06
N MET A 365 -14.35 -30.24 2.28
CA MET A 365 -15.01 -29.52 1.20
C MET A 365 -14.02 -28.61 0.45
N VAL A 366 -13.12 -27.91 1.15
CA VAL A 366 -12.03 -27.15 0.51
C VAL A 366 -11.11 -28.08 -0.28
N LEU A 367 -10.71 -29.22 0.29
CA LEU A 367 -9.86 -30.21 -0.37
C LEU A 367 -10.48 -30.71 -1.68
N VAL A 368 -11.72 -31.19 -1.62
CA VAL A 368 -12.46 -31.74 -2.77
C VAL A 368 -12.57 -30.72 -3.90
N LEU A 369 -12.96 -29.48 -3.59
CA LEU A 369 -13.16 -28.44 -4.60
C LEU A 369 -11.85 -27.93 -5.20
N VAL A 370 -10.78 -27.80 -4.39
CA VAL A 370 -9.46 -27.38 -4.89
C VAL A 370 -8.81 -28.47 -5.75
N CYS A 371 -8.90 -29.74 -5.35
CA CYS A 371 -8.31 -30.83 -6.11
C CYS A 371 -9.11 -31.18 -7.38
N ALA A 372 -10.42 -30.93 -7.43
CA ALA A 372 -11.19 -31.02 -8.68
C ALA A 372 -10.71 -29.99 -9.72
N LEU A 373 -10.35 -28.77 -9.29
CA LEU A 373 -9.72 -27.77 -10.16
C LEU A 373 -8.30 -28.19 -10.58
N GLY A 374 -7.50 -28.70 -9.63
CA GLY A 374 -6.10 -29.10 -9.84
C GLY A 374 -5.88 -30.41 -10.61
N ARG A 375 -6.93 -31.19 -10.88
CA ARG A 375 -6.87 -32.46 -11.63
C ARG A 375 -7.11 -32.31 -13.14
N GLY A 376 -7.69 -31.21 -13.58
CA GLY A 376 -8.20 -31.09 -14.95
C GLY A 376 -7.14 -30.75 -16.00
N TRP A 377 -7.49 -30.97 -17.26
CA TRP A 377 -6.62 -30.93 -18.43
C TRP A 377 -6.30 -29.49 -18.89
N TRP A 378 -5.77 -28.68 -17.97
CA TRP A 378 -5.66 -27.24 -18.13
C TRP A 378 -4.22 -26.73 -18.01
N VAL A 379 -3.87 -25.73 -18.83
CA VAL A 379 -2.69 -24.87 -18.61
C VAL A 379 -3.18 -23.46 -18.33
N ALA A 380 -2.80 -22.87 -17.20
CA ALA A 380 -3.09 -21.45 -16.97
C ALA A 380 -2.29 -20.60 -17.97
N ASP A 381 -2.93 -19.61 -18.62
CA ASP A 381 -2.19 -18.62 -19.39
C ASP A 381 -1.41 -17.74 -18.38
N GLY A 382 -0.15 -18.11 -18.15
CA GLY A 382 0.85 -17.29 -17.48
C GLY A 382 2.03 -17.08 -18.43
N GLU A 383 2.42 -15.83 -18.65
CA GLU A 383 3.69 -15.51 -19.29
C GLU A 383 4.82 -16.02 -18.37
N GLY A 384 5.53 -17.06 -18.82
CA GLY A 384 6.67 -17.65 -18.10
C GLY A 384 6.64 -19.18 -18.01
N SER A 385 7.11 -19.87 -19.05
CA SER A 385 7.46 -21.29 -18.99
C SER A 385 8.76 -21.60 -19.73
N ASP A 386 9.79 -21.97 -18.96
CA ASP A 386 10.95 -22.82 -19.31
C ASP A 386 11.58 -23.27 -17.96
N GLY A 387 11.79 -24.55 -17.58
CA GLY A 387 11.45 -25.88 -18.13
C GLY A 387 12.45 -26.96 -17.60
N GLY A 388 12.18 -28.26 -17.39
CA GLY A 388 10.93 -29.06 -17.30
C GLY A 388 10.70 -29.57 -15.85
N VAL A 389 10.55 -30.86 -15.49
CA VAL A 389 10.50 -32.20 -16.15
C VAL A 389 9.61 -33.06 -15.21
N GLY A 390 8.59 -33.84 -15.60
CA GLY A 390 8.56 -34.97 -16.54
C GLY A 390 8.57 -36.30 -15.76
N LEU A 391 7.54 -37.15 -15.93
CA LEU A 391 7.48 -38.53 -15.43
C LEU A 391 6.70 -39.41 -16.42
N GLU A 392 7.45 -40.07 -17.31
CA GLU A 392 7.03 -41.35 -17.91
C GLU A 392 7.41 -42.50 -16.97
N THR A 393 6.59 -43.55 -16.91
CA THR A 393 7.04 -44.96 -16.90
C THR A 393 5.86 -45.87 -17.32
N ASP A 394 6.18 -46.91 -18.09
CA ASP A 394 5.25 -47.81 -18.81
C ASP A 394 4.44 -48.80 -17.93
N GLY A 395 3.46 -49.47 -18.56
CA GLY A 395 2.91 -50.73 -18.05
C GLY A 395 1.48 -51.10 -18.49
N ASP A 396 1.36 -51.82 -19.61
CA ASP A 396 0.26 -52.73 -20.03
C ASP A 396 -1.19 -52.53 -19.54
N SER A 397 -2.10 -52.17 -20.47
CA SER A 397 -3.34 -52.93 -20.72
C SER A 397 -4.08 -52.43 -21.98
N GLU A 398 -4.91 -53.30 -22.57
CA GLU A 398 -5.43 -53.16 -23.94
C GLU A 398 -6.68 -52.25 -24.06
N GLY A 399 -6.79 -51.58 -25.21
CA GLY A 399 -8.09 -51.38 -25.87
C GLY A 399 -8.73 -49.98 -25.87
N PHE A 400 -9.13 -49.57 -27.08
CA PHE A 400 -10.08 -48.52 -27.51
C PHE A 400 -9.51 -47.27 -28.19
N PRO A 401 -10.06 -46.85 -29.35
CA PRO A 401 -9.51 -45.75 -30.15
C PRO A 401 -10.12 -44.37 -29.83
N GLY A 402 -9.29 -43.34 -29.92
CA GLY A 402 -9.71 -41.96 -30.20
C GLY A 402 -10.20 -41.11 -29.04
N ILE A 403 -9.27 -40.42 -28.35
CA ILE A 403 -9.59 -39.26 -27.50
C ILE A 403 -8.59 -38.13 -27.82
N GLU A 404 -9.06 -37.05 -28.44
CA GLU A 404 -8.32 -35.78 -28.47
C GLU A 404 -8.24 -35.22 -27.04
N VAL A 405 -7.04 -35.07 -26.50
CA VAL A 405 -6.83 -34.24 -25.30
C VAL A 405 -6.78 -32.78 -25.74
N ARG A 406 -7.87 -32.05 -25.54
CA ARG A 406 -7.90 -30.58 -25.72
C ARG A 406 -7.52 -29.90 -24.42
N GLU A 407 -6.37 -29.23 -24.42
CA GLU A 407 -5.93 -28.35 -23.35
C GLU A 407 -6.82 -27.11 -23.30
N VAL A 408 -7.39 -26.80 -22.13
CA VAL A 408 -8.21 -25.58 -21.91
C VAL A 408 -7.48 -24.63 -20.98
N ARG A 409 -7.49 -23.33 -21.28
CA ARG A 409 -6.73 -22.36 -20.51
C ARG A 409 -7.57 -21.54 -19.56
N PHE A 410 -7.08 -21.33 -18.34
CA PHE A 410 -7.69 -20.35 -17.45
C PHE A 410 -7.22 -18.95 -17.83
N GLU A 411 -8.18 -18.06 -18.10
CA GLU A 411 -7.91 -16.64 -18.19
C GLU A 411 -7.90 -16.07 -16.75
N VAL A 412 -6.71 -15.67 -16.29
CA VAL A 412 -6.50 -15.12 -14.94
C VAL A 412 -6.29 -13.62 -15.06
N ARG A 413 -7.34 -12.83 -14.84
CA ARG A 413 -7.21 -11.37 -14.71
C ARG A 413 -6.94 -11.03 -13.26
N TYR A 414 -5.97 -10.16 -12.99
CA TYR A 414 -5.68 -9.72 -11.63
C TYR A 414 -6.91 -9.05 -10.98
N GLU A 415 -7.73 -8.39 -11.80
CA GLU A 415 -9.02 -7.80 -11.42
C GLU A 415 -10.01 -8.81 -10.80
N ASP A 416 -9.97 -10.08 -11.21
CA ASP A 416 -10.83 -11.16 -10.67
C ASP A 416 -10.31 -11.71 -9.32
N LEU A 417 -9.01 -11.55 -9.06
CA LEU A 417 -8.37 -11.89 -7.79
C LEU A 417 -8.53 -10.75 -6.76
N THR A 418 -8.54 -9.50 -7.23
CA THR A 418 -8.83 -8.31 -6.41
C THR A 418 -10.34 -8.11 -6.27
N LEU A 419 -10.91 -8.47 -5.12
CA LEU A 419 -12.36 -8.49 -4.88
C LEU A 419 -13.02 -7.09 -4.83
N GLY A 420 -13.25 -6.47 -5.99
CA GLY A 420 -14.08 -5.27 -6.11
C GLY A 420 -13.89 -4.39 -7.36
N ARG A 421 -14.39 -4.82 -8.53
CA ARG A 421 -14.84 -3.90 -9.58
C ARG A 421 -16.15 -4.35 -10.23
N GLN A 422 -16.80 -3.45 -10.97
CA GLN A 422 -18.24 -3.48 -11.26
C GLN A 422 -18.60 -4.29 -12.52
N VAL A 423 -19.73 -4.99 -12.47
CA VAL A 423 -20.46 -5.43 -13.67
C VAL A 423 -21.12 -4.20 -14.30
N LYS A 424 -20.70 -3.80 -15.51
CA LYS A 424 -21.47 -2.87 -16.35
C LYS A 424 -22.68 -3.61 -16.93
N VAL A 425 -23.89 -3.29 -16.48
CA VAL A 425 -25.12 -3.72 -17.14
C VAL A 425 -25.50 -2.66 -18.18
N PRO A 426 -25.67 -3.02 -19.48
CA PRO A 426 -26.14 -2.07 -20.47
C PRO A 426 -27.65 -1.85 -20.33
N MET A 427 -28.08 -0.65 -19.94
CA MET A 427 -29.45 -0.19 -20.19
C MET A 427 -29.51 0.56 -21.51
N ASN A 428 -29.67 -0.18 -22.61
CA ASN A 428 -30.15 0.39 -23.87
C ASN A 428 -31.67 0.24 -23.93
N GLY A 429 -32.36 1.37 -24.04
CA GLY A 429 -33.82 1.44 -23.99
C GLY A 429 -34.39 2.77 -24.46
N ASN A 430 -33.74 3.44 -25.42
CA ASN A 430 -34.31 4.59 -26.13
C ASN A 430 -34.50 4.22 -27.61
N ALA A 431 -35.73 3.89 -27.98
CA ALA A 431 -36.21 3.85 -29.35
C ALA A 431 -37.70 4.23 -29.32
N GLY A 432 -38.15 5.28 -30.01
CA GLY A 432 -37.41 6.25 -30.80
C GLY A 432 -38.36 7.21 -31.53
N GLU A 433 -37.86 7.91 -32.54
CA GLU A 433 -38.71 8.53 -33.57
C GLU A 433 -38.35 7.94 -34.94
N GLY A 434 -39.39 7.56 -35.69
CA GLY A 434 -39.28 6.75 -36.90
C GLY A 434 -40.67 6.31 -37.36
N CYS A 435 -41.44 7.26 -37.89
CA CYS A 435 -42.88 7.13 -38.13
C CYS A 435 -43.27 6.07 -39.18
N ARG A 436 -44.38 5.35 -38.95
CA ARG A 436 -45.54 5.25 -39.86
C ARG A 436 -46.74 4.51 -39.24
N GLY A 437 -47.95 5.05 -39.48
CA GLY A 437 -49.26 4.46 -39.16
C GLY A 437 -49.74 4.73 -37.72
N SER A 438 -50.65 5.68 -37.46
CA SER A 438 -52.14 5.53 -37.55
C SER A 438 -52.68 4.35 -36.73
N SER A 439 -53.64 4.47 -35.81
CA SER A 439 -54.51 5.56 -35.31
C SER A 439 -55.20 5.01 -34.03
N GLY A 440 -55.73 5.74 -33.06
CA GLY A 440 -55.98 7.17 -32.84
C GLY A 440 -56.98 7.30 -31.65
N HIS A 441 -57.25 8.54 -31.19
CA HIS A 441 -58.25 8.88 -30.14
C HIS A 441 -57.96 8.38 -28.71
N ALA A 442 -58.36 9.07 -27.62
CA ALA A 442 -58.70 10.48 -27.38
C ALA A 442 -58.81 10.71 -25.85
N GLY A 443 -58.74 11.95 -25.38
CA GLY A 443 -59.30 12.34 -24.07
C GLY A 443 -58.32 12.60 -22.92
N ASN A 444 -57.82 13.84 -22.83
CA ASN A 444 -57.47 14.50 -21.58
C ASN A 444 -58.77 15.18 -21.05
N PRO A 445 -59.02 15.31 -19.72
CA PRO A 445 -58.59 16.54 -19.06
C PRO A 445 -58.22 16.43 -17.56
N ALA A 446 -57.56 17.48 -17.08
CA ALA A 446 -57.10 17.70 -15.70
C ALA A 446 -58.17 17.73 -14.60
N THR A 447 -57.79 17.50 -13.32
CA THR A 447 -58.00 18.48 -12.23
C THR A 447 -57.25 18.22 -10.91
N LYS A 448 -56.61 19.29 -10.41
CA LYS A 448 -56.43 19.79 -9.02
C LYS A 448 -56.27 18.88 -7.78
N ILE A 449 -55.11 19.09 -7.12
CA ILE A 449 -54.88 19.46 -5.68
C ILE A 449 -55.17 18.44 -4.57
N GLY A 450 -54.11 18.15 -3.78
CA GLY A 450 -54.18 17.68 -2.39
C GLY A 450 -52.77 17.67 -1.74
N GLN A 451 -52.54 18.48 -0.70
CA GLN A 451 -51.27 18.50 0.04
C GLN A 451 -51.20 17.41 1.11
N LEU A 452 -50.03 16.79 1.32
CA LEU A 452 -49.59 16.17 2.60
C LEU A 452 -48.04 16.14 2.67
N PRO A 453 -47.40 16.19 3.87
CA PRO A 453 -45.96 16.48 3.98
C PRO A 453 -45.06 15.31 4.45
N THR A 454 -43.93 15.08 3.76
CA THR A 454 -42.74 14.31 4.22
C THR A 454 -41.53 14.88 3.44
N ARG A 455 -40.40 15.35 3.99
CA ARG A 455 -39.46 14.92 5.05
C ARG A 455 -38.55 13.73 4.65
N THR A 456 -37.24 14.00 4.66
CA THR A 456 -36.07 13.09 4.66
C THR A 456 -35.90 12.12 3.48
N THR A 457 -35.02 12.48 2.53
CA THR A 457 -34.30 11.54 1.65
C THR A 457 -33.09 10.94 2.39
N PRO A 458 -32.80 9.62 2.27
CA PRO A 458 -31.72 8.98 3.03
C PRO A 458 -30.34 9.14 2.38
N THR A 459 -29.33 9.41 3.21
CA THR A 459 -27.90 9.39 2.88
C THR A 459 -27.32 7.98 3.09
N TRP A 460 -26.64 7.45 2.08
CA TRP A 460 -26.15 6.06 2.06
C TRP A 460 -24.68 6.01 2.54
N CYS A 461 -24.39 5.24 3.61
CA CYS A 461 -23.14 5.35 4.38
C CYS A 461 -22.39 4.01 4.59
N SER A 462 -21.11 4.00 4.22
CA SER A 462 -20.19 2.86 4.39
C SER A 462 -19.85 2.56 5.87
N PRO A 463 -19.77 1.28 6.29
CA PRO A 463 -19.69 0.85 7.67
C PRO A 463 -18.28 0.97 8.24
N ARG A 464 -18.03 2.08 8.92
CA ARG A 464 -16.89 2.18 9.85
C ARG A 464 -17.18 2.97 11.14
N THR A 465 -18.36 3.59 11.26
CA THR A 465 -18.76 4.46 12.40
C THR A 465 -18.83 3.73 13.73
N PHE A 466 -18.88 2.40 13.70
CA PHE A 466 -18.81 1.58 14.90
C PHE A 466 -17.31 1.51 15.34
N PHE A 467 -16.34 1.11 14.50
CA PHE A 467 -14.90 0.72 14.71
C PHE A 467 -13.86 1.56 15.56
N ARG A 468 -14.22 2.46 16.51
CA ARG A 468 -13.29 3.41 17.20
C ARG A 468 -12.89 3.28 18.72
N ALA A 469 -13.25 2.26 19.51
CA ALA A 469 -13.06 2.25 20.99
C ALA A 469 -12.72 0.92 21.74
N HIS A 470 -12.21 -0.12 21.07
CA HIS A 470 -11.55 -1.27 21.73
C HIS A 470 -10.08 -1.43 21.31
N GLN A 471 -9.70 -0.84 20.16
CA GLN A 471 -8.32 -0.62 19.74
C GLN A 471 -7.49 0.06 20.85
N LEU A 472 -8.10 1.05 21.53
CA LEU A 472 -7.49 1.88 22.58
C LEU A 472 -6.94 1.08 23.78
N HIS A 473 -7.41 -0.15 24.04
CA HIS A 473 -6.89 -0.95 25.14
C HIS A 473 -5.67 -1.81 24.74
N GLN A 474 -5.45 -2.04 23.44
CA GLN A 474 -4.33 -2.88 22.94
C GLN A 474 -3.05 -2.07 22.70
N ASP A 475 -3.16 -0.79 22.34
CA ASP A 475 -2.01 0.10 22.08
C ASP A 475 -1.07 0.21 23.30
N GLY A 476 -1.61 0.19 24.53
CA GLY A 476 -0.83 0.18 25.77
C GLY A 476 -0.02 -1.10 26.03
N MET A 477 -0.22 -2.17 25.25
CA MET A 477 0.48 -3.45 25.42
C MET A 477 1.36 -3.86 24.22
N ALA A 478 1.26 -3.17 23.08
CA ALA A 478 2.21 -3.33 21.97
C ALA A 478 3.52 -2.55 22.20
N ALA A 479 3.45 -1.39 22.87
CA ALA A 479 4.56 -0.46 23.02
C ALA A 479 5.79 -1.01 23.76
N ILE A 480 5.60 -1.88 24.75
CA ILE A 480 6.67 -2.34 25.66
C ILE A 480 7.64 -3.33 24.96
N VAL A 481 7.38 -3.74 23.70
CA VAL A 481 8.09 -4.84 23.01
C VAL A 481 9.26 -4.39 22.12
N ARG A 482 9.31 -3.10 21.76
CA ARG A 482 10.22 -2.60 20.72
C ARG A 482 11.54 -2.04 21.22
N ASP A 483 11.61 -1.61 22.47
CA ASP A 483 12.88 -1.20 23.07
C ASP A 483 13.81 -2.39 23.29
N ASP A 484 15.07 -2.03 23.56
CA ASP A 484 16.09 -2.92 24.13
C ASP A 484 16.79 -3.87 23.12
N VAL A 485 17.54 -3.27 22.18
CA VAL A 485 18.80 -3.82 21.61
C VAL A 485 19.85 -2.70 21.45
N SER A 486 20.14 -1.97 22.52
CA SER A 486 21.37 -1.15 22.67
C SER A 486 21.59 -0.83 24.16
N ALA A 487 22.85 -0.79 24.61
CA ALA A 487 23.28 -0.87 26.03
C ALA A 487 23.01 -2.26 26.67
N PRO A 488 23.90 -2.79 27.55
CA PRO A 488 24.71 -2.05 28.53
C PRO A 488 26.22 -2.34 28.50
N LEU A 489 27.03 -1.37 28.06
CA LEU A 489 28.48 -1.30 28.31
C LEU A 489 28.93 0.17 28.45
N ALA A 490 28.50 0.84 29.52
CA ALA A 490 28.83 2.26 29.74
C ALA A 490 28.95 2.66 31.22
N THR A 491 29.58 1.85 32.08
CA THR A 491 29.98 2.32 33.42
C THR A 491 31.19 1.58 34.03
N VAL A 492 32.42 1.92 33.63
CA VAL A 492 33.60 2.11 34.52
C VAL A 492 34.58 3.07 33.82
N ARG A 493 35.28 3.89 34.60
CA ARG A 493 36.04 5.09 34.18
C ARG A 493 37.45 4.82 33.61
N LYS A 494 37.86 5.75 32.72
CA LYS A 494 39.18 6.41 32.59
C LYS A 494 40.45 5.60 32.97
N THR A 495 41.33 5.33 32.00
CA THR A 495 42.59 6.09 31.75
C THR A 495 43.47 5.41 30.68
N SER A 496 44.22 6.22 29.91
CA SER A 496 45.53 5.89 29.30
C SER A 496 45.73 4.53 28.57
N SER A 497 45.10 4.34 27.40
CA SER A 497 45.58 3.35 26.38
C SER A 497 45.10 3.59 24.93
N ALA A 498 44.36 4.67 24.65
CA ALA A 498 43.66 4.85 23.38
C ALA A 498 44.52 5.19 22.14
N MET A 499 45.83 5.41 22.32
CA MET A 499 46.71 5.92 21.25
C MET A 499 47.42 4.80 20.45
N LEU A 500 47.71 3.65 21.08
CA LEU A 500 48.46 2.56 20.41
C LEU A 500 47.58 1.63 19.58
N CYS A 501 46.33 1.38 20.00
CA CYS A 501 45.44 0.45 19.29
C CYS A 501 44.80 1.03 18.01
N ARG A 502 44.92 2.35 17.79
CA ARG A 502 44.41 3.02 16.57
C ARG A 502 45.39 2.97 15.39
N LEU A 503 46.69 2.74 15.64
CA LEU A 503 47.72 2.70 14.59
C LEU A 503 47.84 1.35 13.89
N THR A 504 47.46 0.24 14.55
CA THR A 504 47.62 -1.12 14.00
C THR A 504 46.40 -1.65 13.26
N LEU A 505 45.19 -1.14 13.54
CA LEU A 505 43.96 -1.52 12.83
C LEU A 505 43.70 -0.68 11.56
N GLY A 506 44.25 0.53 11.46
CA GLY A 506 44.16 1.36 10.24
C GLY A 506 44.96 0.79 9.05
N ALA A 507 46.06 0.07 9.30
CA ALA A 507 46.96 -0.42 8.26
C ALA A 507 46.43 -1.64 7.48
N LEU A 508 45.48 -2.41 8.05
CA LEU A 508 44.94 -3.63 7.43
C LEU A 508 43.68 -3.41 6.58
N ALA A 509 43.06 -2.22 6.66
CA ALA A 509 41.95 -1.83 5.78
C ALA A 509 42.41 -1.28 4.41
N ALA A 510 43.71 -0.98 4.25
CA ALA A 510 44.26 -0.29 3.09
C ALA A 510 44.73 -1.20 1.94
N ALA A 511 44.58 -2.52 2.04
CA ALA A 511 45.30 -3.48 1.17
C ALA A 511 44.45 -4.59 0.53
N SER A 512 43.16 -4.36 0.31
CA SER A 512 42.39 -5.17 -0.66
C SER A 512 41.56 -4.27 -1.58
N VAL A 513 42.08 -4.01 -2.78
CA VAL A 513 41.25 -3.51 -3.88
C VAL A 513 40.27 -4.63 -4.24
N ALA A 514 39.07 -4.54 -3.68
CA ALA A 514 38.04 -5.55 -3.94
C ALA A 514 37.72 -5.55 -5.44
N LYS A 515 37.73 -6.74 -6.06
CA LYS A 515 37.39 -6.88 -7.47
C LYS A 515 35.99 -6.34 -7.73
N ALA A 516 35.82 -5.65 -8.84
CA ALA A 516 34.52 -5.20 -9.31
C ALA A 516 33.58 -6.38 -9.54
N SER A 517 32.30 -6.19 -9.25
CA SER A 517 31.24 -7.16 -9.50
C SER A 517 29.90 -6.45 -9.69
N PHE A 518 28.90 -7.14 -10.25
CA PHE A 518 27.58 -6.55 -10.52
C PHE A 518 26.74 -6.38 -9.25
N ASP A 519 26.85 -7.30 -8.28
CA ASP A 519 26.13 -7.28 -6.99
C ASP A 519 26.50 -6.07 -6.11
N ARG A 520 27.65 -5.45 -6.35
CA ARG A 520 28.09 -4.21 -5.67
C ARG A 520 27.41 -2.96 -6.19
N ASN A 521 26.79 -3.00 -7.38
CA ASN A 521 26.00 -1.89 -7.91
C ASN A 521 24.53 -2.09 -7.53
N LEU A 522 24.06 -1.27 -6.57
CA LEU A 522 22.70 -1.34 -6.05
C LEU A 522 21.62 -0.99 -7.10
N ALA A 523 21.98 -0.47 -8.28
CA ALA A 523 21.03 -0.26 -9.38
C ALA A 523 20.47 -1.57 -9.96
N TYR A 524 21.21 -2.69 -9.91
CA TYR A 524 20.69 -4.00 -10.31
C TYR A 524 19.74 -4.63 -9.28
N SER A 525 19.77 -4.14 -8.05
CA SER A 525 18.98 -4.71 -6.95
C SER A 525 17.51 -4.34 -7.11
N SER A 526 16.61 -5.19 -6.60
CA SER A 526 15.17 -4.90 -6.58
C SER A 526 14.88 -3.59 -5.82
N PRO A 527 13.90 -2.77 -6.24
CA PRO A 527 13.40 -1.65 -5.43
C PRO A 527 12.91 -2.05 -4.02
N SER A 528 12.54 -3.32 -3.81
CA SER A 528 12.15 -3.87 -2.49
C SER A 528 12.96 -5.12 -2.13
N ARG A 529 13.52 -5.12 -0.91
CA ARG A 529 14.30 -6.23 -0.33
C ARG A 529 13.56 -7.56 -0.22
N ARG A 530 12.22 -7.57 -0.30
CA ARG A 530 11.39 -8.78 -0.22
C ARG A 530 10.96 -9.35 -1.57
N HIS A 531 11.24 -8.64 -2.66
CA HIS A 531 10.83 -9.02 -4.01
C HIS A 531 12.08 -9.17 -4.91
N PRO A 532 12.94 -10.20 -4.68
CA PRO A 532 14.15 -10.40 -5.46
C PRO A 532 13.88 -10.67 -6.94
N SER A 533 12.67 -11.11 -7.31
CA SER A 533 12.22 -11.26 -8.70
C SER A 533 12.12 -9.93 -9.47
N LEU A 534 12.09 -8.78 -8.78
CA LEU A 534 12.12 -7.45 -9.41
C LEU A 534 13.55 -6.89 -9.51
N ALA A 535 14.57 -7.66 -9.07
CA ALA A 535 15.97 -7.34 -9.34
C ALA A 535 16.34 -7.77 -10.77
N VAL A 536 17.35 -7.14 -11.35
CA VAL A 536 17.91 -7.60 -12.62
C VAL A 536 18.69 -8.92 -12.36
N PRO A 537 18.37 -10.04 -13.05
CA PRO A 537 19.05 -11.32 -12.83
C PRO A 537 20.53 -11.24 -13.20
N LEU A 538 21.39 -11.12 -12.18
CA LEU A 538 22.83 -10.97 -12.35
C LEU A 538 23.49 -12.16 -13.06
N THR A 539 22.88 -13.35 -12.97
CA THR A 539 23.28 -14.54 -13.73
C THR A 539 23.14 -14.32 -15.24
N HIS A 540 22.08 -13.64 -15.69
CA HIS A 540 21.87 -13.35 -17.11
C HIS A 540 22.76 -12.20 -17.58
N VAL A 541 22.92 -11.15 -16.76
CA VAL A 541 23.87 -10.05 -17.01
C VAL A 541 25.28 -10.61 -17.21
N SER A 542 25.74 -11.45 -16.27
CA SER A 542 27.07 -12.07 -16.31
C SER A 542 27.25 -13.00 -17.51
N LYS A 543 26.24 -13.83 -17.85
CA LYS A 543 26.28 -14.68 -19.04
C LYS A 543 26.38 -13.90 -20.36
N ARG A 544 25.81 -12.70 -20.43
CA ARG A 544 25.92 -11.80 -21.61
C ARG A 544 27.25 -11.09 -21.73
N GLN A 545 28.07 -11.02 -20.67
CA GLN A 545 29.38 -10.39 -20.73
C GLN A 545 30.41 -11.35 -21.36
N THR A 546 30.32 -11.47 -22.69
CA THR A 546 31.18 -12.34 -23.50
C THR A 546 32.29 -11.60 -24.25
N GLY A 547 32.31 -10.25 -24.18
CA GLY A 547 33.28 -9.40 -24.86
C GLY A 547 34.16 -8.56 -23.92
N ASP A 548 35.09 -7.82 -24.50
CA ASP A 548 35.95 -6.89 -23.78
C ASP A 548 35.15 -5.79 -23.06
N MET A 549 35.65 -5.35 -21.92
CA MET A 549 35.13 -4.19 -21.21
C MET A 549 35.21 -2.91 -22.05
N PHE A 550 34.35 -1.93 -21.76
CA PHE A 550 34.58 -0.57 -22.26
C PHE A 550 35.89 -0.01 -21.72
N THR A 551 36.72 0.52 -22.62
CA THR A 551 37.92 1.28 -22.29
C THR A 551 37.56 2.66 -21.71
N PRO A 552 38.45 3.31 -20.94
CA PRO A 552 38.21 4.67 -20.44
C PRO A 552 37.96 5.72 -21.53
N ALA A 553 38.41 5.49 -22.77
CA ALA A 553 38.11 6.37 -23.89
C ALA A 553 36.64 6.27 -24.35
N GLU A 554 36.03 5.09 -24.25
CA GLU A 554 34.67 4.81 -24.74
C GLU A 554 33.55 5.31 -23.82
N VAL A 555 33.78 5.58 -22.53
CA VAL A 555 32.71 5.90 -21.54
C VAL A 555 32.91 7.22 -20.80
N ASN A 556 31.82 7.92 -20.48
CA ASN A 556 31.83 9.24 -19.80
C ASN A 556 30.80 9.31 -18.65
N PHE A 557 31.06 10.17 -17.66
CA PHE A 557 30.11 10.51 -16.59
C PHE A 557 29.09 11.53 -17.09
N THR A 558 28.05 11.06 -17.79
CA THR A 558 27.20 11.92 -18.64
C THR A 558 26.18 12.77 -17.88
N HIS A 559 25.82 12.40 -16.65
CA HIS A 559 24.73 13.03 -15.86
C HIS A 559 25.17 13.48 -14.46
N GLY A 560 26.47 13.76 -14.29
CA GLY A 560 27.05 14.21 -13.03
C GLY A 560 27.03 13.14 -11.93
N VAL A 561 26.87 13.59 -10.68
CA VAL A 561 26.85 12.76 -9.48
C VAL A 561 25.74 13.20 -8.53
N ALA A 562 25.25 12.29 -7.69
CA ALA A 562 24.26 12.59 -6.66
C ALA A 562 24.53 11.79 -5.38
N SER A 563 24.03 12.27 -4.24
CA SER A 563 24.01 11.50 -2.99
C SER A 563 22.65 11.61 -2.30
N GLY A 564 22.30 10.65 -1.44
CA GLY A 564 20.96 10.61 -0.86
C GLY A 564 20.68 9.56 0.21
N ASP A 565 19.47 9.66 0.76
CA ASP A 565 18.95 8.91 1.91
C ASP A 565 19.91 8.85 3.13
N PRO A 566 20.62 9.93 3.51
CA PRO A 566 21.70 9.84 4.49
C PRO A 566 21.24 9.23 5.82
N TYR A 567 22.01 8.25 6.30
CA TYR A 567 21.97 7.73 7.66
C TYR A 567 23.17 8.28 8.44
N ASP A 568 23.30 7.89 9.71
CA ASP A 568 24.34 8.37 10.61
C ASP A 568 25.70 7.72 10.36
N ASP A 569 25.73 6.53 9.75
CA ASP A 569 26.94 5.79 9.39
C ASP A 569 27.17 5.61 7.88
N SER A 570 26.21 6.03 7.04
CA SER A 570 26.17 5.63 5.63
C SER A 570 25.34 6.55 4.72
N VAL A 571 25.62 6.56 3.41
CA VAL A 571 24.89 7.36 2.40
C VAL A 571 24.88 6.66 1.04
N ILE A 572 23.80 6.83 0.25
CA ILE A 572 23.81 6.38 -1.15
C ILE A 572 24.61 7.39 -1.99
N LEU A 573 25.54 6.87 -2.80
CA LEU A 573 26.23 7.59 -3.86
C LEU A 573 25.72 7.09 -5.22
N TRP A 574 25.48 8.01 -6.16
CA TRP A 574 24.93 7.73 -7.49
C TRP A 574 25.70 8.44 -8.60
N THR A 575 25.86 7.79 -9.76
CA THR A 575 26.28 8.39 -11.03
C THR A 575 25.80 7.54 -12.23
N ARG A 576 26.10 7.97 -13.45
CA ARG A 576 25.89 7.21 -14.70
C ARG A 576 27.16 7.26 -15.56
N LEU A 577 27.77 6.10 -15.80
CA LEU A 577 29.00 5.95 -16.60
C LEU A 577 28.69 5.25 -17.93
N SER A 578 28.35 6.03 -18.95
CA SER A 578 27.76 5.55 -20.20
C SER A 578 28.64 5.88 -21.41
N PRO A 579 28.64 5.05 -22.48
CA PRO A 579 29.29 5.39 -23.74
C PRO A 579 28.56 6.48 -24.54
N THR A 580 27.29 6.75 -24.24
CA THR A 580 26.48 7.82 -24.86
C THR A 580 25.73 8.64 -23.81
N ALA A 581 25.36 9.87 -24.15
CA ALA A 581 24.41 10.65 -23.37
C ALA A 581 23.01 10.03 -23.40
N ASP A 582 22.60 9.43 -24.53
CA ASP A 582 21.28 8.83 -24.71
C ASP A 582 21.03 7.69 -23.72
N SER A 583 19.75 7.44 -23.43
CA SER A 583 19.35 6.30 -22.58
C SER A 583 19.20 5.02 -23.40
N VAL A 584 19.40 3.88 -22.75
CA VAL A 584 19.28 2.57 -23.41
C VAL A 584 17.85 2.30 -23.86
N ALA A 585 17.66 2.24 -25.17
CA ALA A 585 16.41 1.81 -25.83
C ALA A 585 16.18 0.30 -25.67
N SER A 586 15.84 -0.13 -24.44
CA SER A 586 15.48 -1.51 -24.11
C SER A 586 14.45 -1.51 -22.98
N ASP A 587 13.28 -2.09 -23.25
CA ASP A 587 12.18 -2.17 -22.29
C ASP A 587 12.16 -3.44 -21.43
N MET A 588 13.03 -4.41 -21.72
CA MET A 588 13.05 -5.71 -21.05
C MET A 588 14.13 -5.86 -19.96
N VAL A 589 13.85 -6.74 -19.00
CA VAL A 589 14.87 -7.54 -18.33
C VAL A 589 14.99 -8.84 -19.14
N PRO A 590 16.15 -9.21 -19.72
CA PRO A 590 16.21 -10.47 -20.44
C PRO A 590 16.20 -11.66 -19.46
N GLU A 591 15.19 -12.51 -19.59
CA GLU A 591 15.13 -13.84 -18.97
C GLU A 591 15.74 -14.90 -19.90
N GLY A 592 16.26 -15.99 -19.33
CA GLY A 592 16.81 -17.12 -20.10
C GLY A 592 18.15 -16.87 -20.80
N VAL A 593 18.48 -17.79 -21.73
CA VAL A 593 19.60 -17.70 -22.67
C VAL A 593 19.03 -17.56 -24.09
N VAL A 594 18.28 -16.49 -24.30
CA VAL A 594 17.54 -16.27 -25.56
C VAL A 594 18.49 -15.74 -26.65
N PRO A 595 18.44 -16.28 -27.88
CA PRO A 595 19.16 -15.71 -29.04
C PRO A 595 18.71 -14.27 -29.37
N ILE A 596 19.52 -13.59 -30.17
CA ILE A 596 19.25 -12.20 -30.59
C ILE A 596 18.36 -12.20 -31.85
N TYR A 597 17.42 -11.24 -31.93
CA TYR A 597 16.51 -10.94 -33.07
C TYR A 597 15.31 -11.90 -33.21
N ASP A 598 14.08 -11.49 -33.56
CA ASP A 598 13.46 -10.16 -33.84
C ASP A 598 12.03 -10.15 -33.24
N ASP A 599 11.27 -9.06 -33.11
CA ASP A 599 11.30 -7.72 -33.74
C ASP A 599 10.83 -6.62 -32.74
N ALA A 600 10.75 -5.37 -33.21
CA ALA A 600 10.19 -4.13 -32.64
C ALA A 600 11.03 -3.39 -31.55
N GLU A 601 11.45 -2.17 -31.90
CA GLU A 601 12.20 -1.16 -31.11
C GLU A 601 12.74 -1.60 -29.73
N GLY A 602 13.83 -2.35 -29.72
CA GLY A 602 14.56 -2.71 -28.52
C GLY A 602 15.98 -3.17 -28.85
N ALA A 603 16.98 -2.31 -28.66
CA ALA A 603 18.36 -2.71 -28.84
C ALA A 603 18.72 -3.77 -27.77
N PRO A 604 19.29 -4.93 -28.15
CA PRO A 604 19.67 -5.94 -27.19
C PRO A 604 20.69 -5.36 -26.19
N PRO A 605 20.62 -5.70 -24.88
CA PRO A 605 21.58 -5.20 -23.91
C PRO A 605 23.03 -5.49 -24.31
N SER A 606 23.87 -4.48 -24.16
CA SER A 606 25.31 -4.52 -24.45
C SER A 606 25.99 -5.72 -23.77
N SER A 607 26.80 -6.44 -24.54
CA SER A 607 27.73 -7.45 -24.05
C SER A 607 29.02 -6.87 -23.45
N LYS A 608 29.20 -5.54 -23.54
CA LYS A 608 30.26 -4.78 -22.85
C LYS A 608 29.73 -4.14 -21.56
N ALA A 609 30.44 -4.37 -20.46
CA ALA A 609 30.27 -3.65 -19.20
C ALA A 609 31.28 -2.49 -19.07
N ALA A 610 30.91 -1.46 -18.31
CA ALA A 610 31.81 -0.43 -17.82
C ALA A 610 32.20 -0.73 -16.37
N CYS A 611 33.48 -0.54 -16.02
CA CYS A 611 33.96 -0.65 -14.65
C CYS A 611 34.11 0.75 -14.05
N LEU A 612 33.54 0.97 -12.87
CA LEU A 612 33.78 2.18 -12.08
C LEU A 612 34.14 1.86 -10.65
N GLU A 613 34.89 2.78 -10.05
CA GLU A 613 35.17 2.82 -8.62
C GLU A 613 34.66 4.12 -8.01
N PHE A 614 34.33 4.10 -6.72
CA PHE A 614 34.07 5.29 -5.93
C PHE A 614 35.07 5.40 -4.79
N LYS A 615 35.37 6.64 -4.38
CA LYS A 615 36.06 6.98 -3.12
C LYS A 615 35.23 8.02 -2.38
N ILE A 616 35.13 7.90 -1.07
CA ILE A 616 34.58 8.93 -0.18
C ILE A 616 35.59 9.25 0.91
N GLY A 617 35.82 10.54 1.17
CA GLY A 617 36.85 11.02 2.09
C GLY A 617 36.44 12.29 2.83
N THR A 618 37.23 12.67 3.84
CA THR A 618 36.96 13.83 4.70
C THR A 618 37.43 15.18 4.13
N ASP A 619 38.13 15.16 2.99
CA ASP A 619 38.69 16.33 2.31
C ASP A 619 38.44 16.30 0.79
N GLU A 620 38.42 17.48 0.17
CA GLU A 620 38.15 17.66 -1.28
C GLU A 620 39.19 17.01 -2.19
N ALA A 621 40.42 16.86 -1.71
CA ALA A 621 41.50 16.18 -2.44
C ALA A 621 41.47 14.65 -2.28
N LEU A 622 40.49 14.11 -1.53
CA LEU A 622 40.33 12.68 -1.23
C LEU A 622 41.62 12.02 -0.69
N THR A 623 42.41 12.77 0.08
CA THR A 623 43.63 12.25 0.70
C THR A 623 43.34 11.36 1.90
N ASN A 624 42.23 11.61 2.61
CA ASN A 624 41.76 10.84 3.76
C ASN A 624 40.48 10.06 3.38
N VAL A 625 40.65 9.02 2.56
CA VAL A 625 39.57 8.09 2.16
C VAL A 625 39.08 7.29 3.37
N VAL A 626 37.76 7.23 3.55
CA VAL A 626 37.08 6.48 4.61
C VAL A 626 36.48 5.19 4.09
N ASP A 627 35.89 5.23 2.88
CA ASP A 627 35.33 4.07 2.19
C ASP A 627 35.56 4.18 0.68
N GLN A 628 35.63 3.02 0.01
CA GLN A 628 35.84 2.92 -1.42
C GLN A 628 35.38 1.55 -1.94
N GLY A 629 34.93 1.50 -3.20
CA GLY A 629 34.49 0.24 -3.80
C GLY A 629 34.47 0.29 -5.32
N ARG A 630 34.61 -0.89 -5.94
CA ARG A 630 34.52 -1.10 -7.39
C ARG A 630 33.25 -1.87 -7.73
N ALA A 631 32.58 -1.52 -8.82
CA ALA A 631 31.48 -2.30 -9.38
C ALA A 631 31.48 -2.24 -10.91
N TYR A 632 30.66 -3.08 -11.51
CA TYR A 632 30.35 -3.01 -12.92
C TYR A 632 28.98 -2.36 -13.16
N THR A 633 28.82 -1.75 -14.33
CA THR A 633 27.53 -1.25 -14.81
C THR A 633 27.35 -1.55 -16.31
N THR A 634 26.12 -1.77 -16.74
CA THR A 634 25.73 -2.22 -18.09
C THR A 634 24.46 -1.51 -18.52
N SER A 635 24.11 -1.67 -19.79
CA SER A 635 22.85 -1.17 -20.34
C SER A 635 21.59 -1.69 -19.65
N ASP A 636 21.66 -2.84 -18.95
CA ASP A 636 20.52 -3.41 -18.21
C ASP A 636 19.98 -2.47 -17.11
N VAL A 637 20.85 -1.61 -16.55
CA VAL A 637 20.50 -0.56 -15.57
C VAL A 637 20.79 0.83 -16.12
N ASP A 638 20.77 0.96 -17.46
CA ASP A 638 21.06 2.20 -18.20
C ASP A 638 22.41 2.83 -17.82
N TYR A 639 23.41 2.00 -17.53
CA TYR A 639 24.74 2.39 -17.06
C TYR A 639 24.76 3.24 -15.77
N THR A 640 23.66 3.26 -15.01
CA THR A 640 23.61 3.87 -13.68
C THR A 640 24.41 3.03 -12.68
N ALA A 641 24.96 3.69 -11.67
CA ALA A 641 25.75 3.05 -10.63
C ALA A 641 25.37 3.62 -9.27
N LYS A 642 25.05 2.73 -8.33
CA LYS A 642 24.70 3.07 -6.94
C LYS A 642 25.52 2.26 -5.95
N PHE A 643 26.03 2.93 -4.93
CA PHE A 643 26.74 2.33 -3.81
C PHE A 643 26.16 2.88 -2.49
N GLU A 644 26.11 2.05 -1.46
CA GLU A 644 25.92 2.51 -0.08
C GLU A 644 27.31 2.61 0.56
N ALA A 645 27.84 3.83 0.65
CA ALA A 645 29.10 4.10 1.32
C ALA A 645 28.89 4.05 2.84
N GLY A 646 29.74 3.32 3.56
CA GLY A 646 29.56 3.00 4.98
C GLY A 646 30.74 3.37 5.88
N GLY A 647 30.64 3.06 7.17
CA GLY A 647 31.69 3.35 8.16
C GLY A 647 31.90 4.84 8.46
N LEU A 648 30.98 5.69 7.99
CA LEU A 648 31.04 7.13 8.12
C LEU A 648 30.75 7.56 9.58
N GLN A 649 31.26 8.72 9.97
CA GLN A 649 30.90 9.36 11.24
C GLN A 649 29.58 10.15 11.12
N PRO A 650 28.74 10.18 12.16
CA PRO A 650 27.49 10.96 12.18
C PRO A 650 27.68 12.46 12.01
N PHE A 651 26.66 13.12 11.45
CA PHE A 651 26.57 14.57 11.23
C PHE A 651 27.81 15.22 10.58
N THR A 652 28.51 14.47 9.73
CA THR A 652 29.82 14.83 9.16
C THR A 652 29.72 15.03 7.65
N THR A 653 30.34 16.09 7.15
CA THR A 653 30.45 16.36 5.71
C THR A 653 31.56 15.51 5.10
N TYR A 654 31.29 14.91 3.94
CA TYR A 654 32.23 14.13 3.16
C TYR A 654 32.25 14.59 1.71
N TYR A 655 33.34 14.28 1.03
CA TYR A 655 33.50 14.47 -0.41
C TYR A 655 33.65 13.12 -1.08
N TYR A 656 33.12 12.96 -2.29
CA TYR A 656 33.15 11.69 -3.01
C TYR A 656 33.33 11.90 -4.51
N GLN A 657 33.98 10.95 -5.16
CA GLN A 657 34.21 10.98 -6.60
C GLN A 657 34.17 9.55 -7.15
N PHE A 658 33.77 9.42 -8.41
CA PHE A 658 33.85 8.18 -9.16
C PHE A 658 34.98 8.25 -10.19
N ASN A 659 35.64 7.12 -10.44
CA ASN A 659 36.63 6.99 -11.50
C ASN A 659 36.24 5.81 -12.40
N VAL A 660 36.52 5.92 -13.70
CA VAL A 660 36.56 4.72 -14.55
C VAL A 660 37.74 3.88 -14.09
N CYS A 661 37.49 2.61 -13.79
CA CYS A 661 38.48 1.72 -13.20
C CYS A 661 39.83 1.76 -13.92
N ASP A 662 40.91 1.72 -13.15
CA ASP A 662 42.28 1.61 -13.65
C ASP A 662 42.66 2.78 -14.60
N SER A 663 42.08 3.96 -14.36
CA SER A 663 42.34 5.21 -15.10
C SER A 663 42.10 6.48 -14.27
N ASP A 664 42.69 7.60 -14.70
CA ASP A 664 42.49 8.93 -14.10
C ASP A 664 41.18 9.61 -14.53
N LYS A 665 40.33 8.94 -15.32
CA LYS A 665 39.08 9.53 -15.82
C LYS A 665 38.03 9.59 -14.70
N ALA A 666 37.90 10.75 -14.09
CA ALA A 666 37.05 10.98 -12.92
C ALA A 666 35.72 11.70 -13.25
N SER A 667 34.73 11.51 -12.38
CA SER A 667 33.48 12.29 -12.36
C SER A 667 33.73 13.69 -11.79
N PRO A 668 32.73 14.60 -11.86
CA PRO A 668 32.70 15.75 -10.96
C PRO A 668 32.82 15.31 -9.50
N LEU A 669 33.50 16.12 -8.68
CA LEU A 669 33.58 15.93 -7.23
C LEU A 669 32.22 16.25 -6.60
N GLY A 670 31.66 15.29 -5.87
CA GLY A 670 30.45 15.45 -5.08
C GLY A 670 30.75 15.77 -3.61
N ARG A 671 29.80 16.42 -2.93
CA ARG A 671 29.79 16.66 -1.49
C ARG A 671 28.50 16.10 -0.89
N THR A 672 28.61 15.48 0.26
CA THR A 672 27.50 14.85 0.98
C THR A 672 27.63 15.04 2.49
N LYS A 673 26.61 14.64 3.25
CA LYS A 673 26.59 14.74 4.72
C LYS A 673 25.75 13.62 5.33
N THR A 674 26.28 12.95 6.35
CA THR A 674 25.54 11.98 7.17
C THR A 674 24.59 12.70 8.14
N ILE A 675 23.50 12.06 8.56
CA ILE A 675 22.62 12.63 9.60
C ILE A 675 23.22 12.45 11.01
N PRO A 676 22.75 13.17 12.03
CA PRO A 676 23.13 12.88 13.42
C PRO A 676 22.63 11.51 13.86
N ALA A 677 23.41 10.80 14.67
CA ALA A 677 23.00 9.51 15.21
C ALA A 677 21.74 9.65 16.05
N LYS A 678 20.84 8.65 16.05
CA LYS A 678 19.47 8.77 16.59
C LYS A 678 19.38 9.36 18.02
N THR A 679 20.38 9.16 18.88
CA THR A 679 20.41 9.72 20.26
C THR A 679 21.27 10.97 20.43
N GLN A 680 21.92 11.45 19.37
CA GLN A 680 22.80 12.62 19.37
C GLN A 680 21.98 13.91 19.50
N LYS A 681 22.42 14.80 20.42
CA LYS A 681 22.04 16.21 20.40
C LYS A 681 22.97 16.96 19.45
N VAL A 682 22.43 17.85 18.62
CA VAL A 682 23.24 18.74 17.76
C VAL A 682 23.34 20.14 18.36
N ASP A 683 24.50 20.79 18.19
CA ASP A 683 24.75 22.13 18.74
C ASP A 683 24.39 23.28 17.77
N LYS A 684 23.85 22.93 16.60
CA LYS A 684 23.48 23.87 15.52
C LYS A 684 22.14 23.46 14.91
N ASN A 685 21.42 24.44 14.39
CA ASN A 685 20.21 24.18 13.60
C ASN A 685 20.55 23.34 12.36
N ILE A 686 19.66 22.43 12.00
CA ILE A 686 19.74 21.68 10.74
C ILE A 686 18.90 22.40 9.70
N ARG A 687 19.46 22.58 8.50
CA ARG A 687 18.83 23.34 7.42
C ARG A 687 18.46 22.46 6.23
N LEU A 688 17.26 22.65 5.72
CA LEU A 688 16.69 21.88 4.60
C LEU A 688 16.27 22.84 3.49
N ALA A 689 16.53 22.50 2.22
CA ALA A 689 15.76 23.04 1.11
C ALA A 689 14.64 22.06 0.75
N VAL A 690 13.44 22.55 0.45
CA VAL A 690 12.27 21.73 0.10
C VAL A 690 11.73 22.14 -1.26
N TYR A 691 11.56 21.16 -2.14
CA TYR A 691 11.15 21.32 -3.54
C TYR A 691 10.02 20.36 -3.94
N SER A 692 9.26 20.73 -4.97
CA SER A 692 8.40 19.84 -5.76
C SER A 692 8.16 20.44 -7.15
N CYS A 693 7.57 19.66 -8.05
CA CYS A 693 6.93 20.15 -9.28
C CYS A 693 7.89 20.90 -10.22
N SER A 694 8.71 20.11 -10.91
CA SER A 694 9.86 20.57 -11.68
C SER A 694 9.69 20.34 -13.19
N ASN A 695 8.55 20.74 -13.77
CA ASN A 695 8.29 20.58 -15.21
C ASN A 695 9.41 21.23 -16.06
N TYR A 696 10.21 20.39 -16.73
CA TYR A 696 11.41 20.81 -17.47
C TYR A 696 11.09 21.74 -18.66
N PRO A 697 10.09 21.44 -19.52
CA PRO A 697 9.52 22.37 -20.50
C PRO A 697 9.13 23.76 -20.00
N ALA A 698 8.69 23.89 -18.74
CA ALA A 698 8.08 25.12 -18.23
C ALA A 698 9.10 26.24 -17.88
N GLY A 699 10.35 25.89 -17.60
CA GLY A 699 11.38 26.85 -17.22
C GLY A 699 12.71 26.20 -16.84
N TYR A 700 13.70 27.03 -16.54
CA TYR A 700 15.01 26.63 -16.00
C TYR A 700 14.96 26.42 -14.49
N PHE A 701 15.72 25.46 -13.97
CA PHE A 701 15.66 25.07 -12.57
C PHE A 701 16.48 25.96 -11.62
N ASN A 702 16.39 27.28 -11.79
CA ASN A 702 17.06 28.31 -10.97
C ASN A 702 16.94 28.04 -9.45
N ALA A 703 15.77 27.54 -9.02
CA ALA A 703 15.46 27.20 -7.64
C ALA A 703 16.40 26.14 -7.04
N TYR A 704 16.78 25.09 -7.80
CA TYR A 704 17.70 24.06 -7.30
C TYR A 704 19.12 24.58 -7.11
N GLY A 705 19.57 25.48 -8.01
CA GLY A 705 20.91 26.03 -7.98
C GLY A 705 21.12 27.07 -6.88
N ASN A 706 20.07 27.77 -6.43
CA ASN A 706 20.22 28.86 -5.47
C ASN A 706 20.73 28.44 -4.09
N PRO A 707 20.20 27.40 -3.41
CA PRO A 707 20.79 26.90 -2.16
C PRO A 707 22.21 26.38 -2.32
N ALA A 708 22.54 25.81 -3.49
CA ALA A 708 23.88 25.33 -3.80
C ALA A 708 24.88 26.48 -4.01
N ARG A 709 24.45 27.58 -4.66
CA ARG A 709 25.24 28.82 -4.81
C ARG A 709 25.45 29.57 -3.49
N LYS A 710 24.44 29.58 -2.62
CA LYS A 710 24.49 30.22 -1.28
C LYS A 710 25.17 29.37 -0.21
N ASP A 711 25.36 28.08 -0.48
CA ASP A 711 25.68 27.03 0.50
C ASP A 711 24.82 27.12 1.78
N SER A 712 23.51 27.34 1.60
CA SER A 712 22.61 27.76 2.69
C SER A 712 22.08 26.60 3.55
N VAL A 713 22.09 25.36 3.04
CA VAL A 713 21.38 24.20 3.61
C VAL A 713 22.30 22.99 3.86
N ASP A 714 21.87 22.04 4.71
CA ASP A 714 22.58 20.78 4.95
C ASP A 714 22.07 19.64 4.03
N TYR A 715 20.76 19.59 3.78
CA TYR A 715 20.08 18.51 3.05
C TYR A 715 18.99 19.06 2.12
N VAL A 716 18.56 18.24 1.16
CA VAL A 716 17.44 18.54 0.27
C VAL A 716 16.30 17.54 0.48
N LEU A 717 15.07 18.03 0.59
CA LEU A 717 13.85 17.23 0.46
C LEU A 717 13.20 17.48 -0.90
N HIS A 718 12.74 16.43 -1.56
CA HIS A 718 11.90 16.53 -2.75
C HIS A 718 10.57 15.82 -2.48
N LEU A 719 9.45 16.53 -2.60
CA LEU A 719 8.13 16.01 -2.23
C LEU A 719 7.39 15.31 -3.38
N GLY A 720 7.93 15.42 -4.60
CA GLY A 720 7.48 14.71 -5.80
C GLY A 720 7.37 15.61 -7.02
N ASP A 721 6.92 15.05 -8.14
CA ASP A 721 6.97 15.68 -9.48
C ASP A 721 8.40 16.11 -9.87
N TYR A 722 9.37 15.24 -9.59
CA TYR A 722 10.75 15.42 -10.03
C TYR A 722 10.85 15.38 -11.57
N MET A 723 9.95 14.61 -12.21
CA MET A 723 9.75 14.60 -13.65
C MET A 723 8.25 14.66 -13.99
N TYR A 724 7.95 15.01 -15.24
CA TYR A 724 6.61 14.87 -15.84
C TYR A 724 6.65 13.85 -16.97
N GLU A 725 5.58 13.08 -17.09
CA GLU A 725 5.37 11.97 -18.03
C GLU A 725 4.85 12.44 -19.40
N TYR A 726 4.16 13.58 -19.47
CA TYR A 726 3.47 14.08 -20.66
C TYR A 726 4.33 14.19 -21.93
N GLU A 727 3.66 14.23 -23.09
CA GLU A 727 4.23 14.84 -24.29
C GLU A 727 4.55 16.32 -23.98
N PRO A 728 5.79 16.79 -24.18
CA PRO A 728 6.19 18.11 -23.73
C PRO A 728 5.74 19.23 -24.69
N ASP A 729 5.17 20.28 -24.12
CA ASP A 729 4.92 21.56 -24.79
C ASP A 729 5.86 22.63 -24.19
N SER A 730 6.99 22.89 -24.85
CA SER A 730 7.95 23.91 -24.40
C SER A 730 7.98 25.14 -25.32
N SER A 731 7.78 26.30 -24.71
CA SER A 731 8.12 27.60 -25.32
C SER A 731 9.63 27.94 -25.31
N LEU A 732 10.48 27.06 -24.78
CA LEU A 732 11.94 27.26 -24.62
C LEU A 732 12.71 26.24 -25.47
N PRO A 733 13.56 26.67 -26.44
CA PRO A 733 14.18 25.75 -27.41
C PRO A 733 15.06 24.63 -26.82
N ASP A 734 15.73 24.86 -25.69
CA ASP A 734 16.61 23.87 -25.03
C ASP A 734 15.88 23.04 -23.93
N ARG A 735 14.54 23.13 -23.85
CA ARG A 735 13.74 22.54 -22.78
C ARG A 735 12.72 21.48 -23.23
N ASN A 736 12.83 20.96 -24.45
CA ASN A 736 12.10 19.74 -24.84
C ASN A 736 12.84 18.49 -24.33
N PRO A 737 12.28 17.71 -23.38
CA PRO A 737 12.88 16.46 -22.92
C PRO A 737 12.70 15.35 -23.97
N SER A 738 13.62 14.39 -23.94
CA SER A 738 13.50 13.10 -24.64
C SER A 738 12.72 12.09 -23.77
N PRO A 739 11.98 11.14 -24.35
CA PRO A 739 11.50 11.20 -25.73
C PRO A 739 10.44 12.33 -25.83
N ASN A 740 10.26 12.92 -27.00
CA ASN A 740 9.21 13.91 -27.24
C ASN A 740 7.86 13.21 -27.49
N ARG A 741 7.34 12.52 -26.45
CA ARG A 741 6.05 11.82 -26.39
C ARG A 741 5.65 11.59 -24.93
N GLU A 742 4.43 11.13 -24.67
CA GLU A 742 4.07 10.66 -23.32
C GLU A 742 4.84 9.38 -22.96
N THR A 743 5.34 9.26 -21.73
CA THR A 743 6.17 8.14 -21.29
C THR A 743 5.36 6.94 -20.80
N TYR A 744 5.51 5.78 -21.45
CA TYR A 744 4.87 4.52 -21.04
C TYR A 744 5.89 3.41 -20.77
N SER A 745 6.96 3.36 -21.57
CA SER A 745 7.96 2.30 -21.56
C SER A 745 9.12 2.60 -20.60
N LEU A 746 9.95 1.60 -20.28
CA LEU A 746 11.10 1.78 -19.40
C LEU A 746 12.16 2.70 -20.04
N TYR A 747 12.37 2.57 -21.35
CA TYR A 747 13.16 3.51 -22.12
C TYR A 747 12.61 4.93 -22.00
N ASP A 748 11.30 5.12 -22.13
CA ASP A 748 10.69 6.46 -22.04
C ASP A 748 11.00 7.14 -20.70
N TYR A 749 10.80 6.43 -19.57
CA TYR A 749 11.09 6.97 -18.24
C TYR A 749 12.60 7.23 -18.02
N ARG A 750 13.47 6.34 -18.50
CA ARG A 750 14.94 6.53 -18.43
C ARG A 750 15.38 7.77 -19.21
N ALA A 751 14.96 7.89 -20.48
CA ALA A 751 15.29 9.04 -21.32
C ALA A 751 14.68 10.34 -20.78
N ARG A 752 13.50 10.29 -20.15
CA ARG A 752 12.87 11.43 -19.48
C ARG A 752 13.68 11.88 -18.26
N LEU A 753 14.07 10.96 -17.37
CA LEU A 753 14.92 11.25 -16.21
C LEU A 753 16.30 11.75 -16.64
N GLY A 754 16.91 11.15 -17.66
CA GLY A 754 18.16 11.61 -18.26
C GLY A 754 18.07 13.04 -18.79
N SER A 755 17.03 13.34 -19.56
CA SER A 755 16.79 14.70 -20.08
C SER A 755 16.68 15.74 -18.97
N TYR A 756 15.91 15.45 -17.91
CA TYR A 756 15.79 16.33 -16.75
C TYR A 756 17.14 16.52 -16.04
N ARG A 757 17.91 15.43 -15.89
CA ARG A 757 19.27 15.40 -15.33
C ARG A 757 20.32 16.14 -16.15
N THR A 758 20.01 16.66 -17.34
CA THR A 758 20.93 17.55 -18.08
C THR A 758 20.96 18.99 -17.55
N ASP A 759 20.00 19.39 -16.72
CA ASP A 759 19.98 20.75 -16.17
C ASP A 759 21.14 20.99 -15.19
N ALA A 760 21.94 22.04 -15.46
CA ALA A 760 23.14 22.36 -14.70
C ALA A 760 22.86 22.74 -13.23
N ASP A 761 21.72 23.37 -12.92
CA ASP A 761 21.37 23.75 -11.55
C ASP A 761 20.87 22.54 -10.74
N LEU A 762 20.20 21.59 -11.42
CA LEU A 762 19.87 20.29 -10.83
C LEU A 762 21.13 19.44 -10.56
N GLN A 763 22.06 19.36 -11.53
CA GLN A 763 23.34 18.68 -11.32
C GLN A 763 24.16 19.32 -10.19
N LEU A 764 24.24 20.65 -10.14
CA LEU A 764 24.91 21.39 -9.07
C LEU A 764 24.31 21.07 -7.69
N SER A 765 22.98 21.03 -7.59
CA SER A 765 22.28 20.77 -6.33
C SER A 765 22.44 19.31 -5.86
N HIS A 766 22.42 18.35 -6.78
CA HIS A 766 22.72 16.94 -6.48
C HIS A 766 24.18 16.67 -6.11
N GLY A 767 25.12 17.38 -6.73
CA GLY A 767 26.55 17.29 -6.42
C GLY A 767 26.95 17.97 -5.12
N ARG A 768 26.08 18.76 -4.47
CA ARG A 768 26.41 19.54 -3.27
C ARG A 768 25.76 19.07 -1.97
N PHE A 769 24.65 18.33 -2.05
CA PHE A 769 23.83 17.95 -0.89
C PHE A 769 23.38 16.49 -0.97
N ALA A 770 23.07 15.91 0.18
CA ALA A 770 22.35 14.64 0.24
C ALA A 770 20.84 14.89 0.11
N TRP A 771 20.21 14.22 -0.86
CA TRP A 771 18.78 14.33 -1.17
C TRP A 771 17.96 13.24 -0.47
N ILE A 772 16.78 13.60 0.00
CA ILE A 772 15.74 12.68 0.48
C ILE A 772 14.50 12.90 -0.39
N PRO A 773 14.41 12.26 -1.56
CA PRO A 773 13.29 12.44 -2.46
C PRO A 773 12.17 11.44 -2.18
N VAL A 774 10.95 11.82 -2.52
CA VAL A 774 9.82 10.91 -2.70
C VAL A 774 9.10 11.28 -3.99
N TRP A 775 8.42 10.32 -4.62
CA TRP A 775 7.60 10.57 -5.80
C TRP A 775 6.27 11.21 -5.41
N ASP A 776 5.67 11.91 -6.37
CA ASP A 776 4.23 12.16 -6.39
C ASP A 776 3.58 11.27 -7.48
N ASP A 777 2.72 11.81 -8.35
CA ASP A 777 2.08 11.02 -9.40
C ASP A 777 2.75 11.17 -10.76
N HIS A 778 3.34 12.32 -11.10
CA HIS A 778 4.00 12.54 -12.39
C HIS A 778 5.31 11.75 -12.61
N GLU A 779 5.91 11.19 -11.55
CA GLU A 779 6.90 10.12 -11.69
C GLU A 779 6.34 8.86 -12.38
N VAL A 780 5.02 8.66 -12.37
CA VAL A 780 4.31 7.56 -13.05
C VAL A 780 3.34 8.13 -14.09
N ALA A 781 2.17 8.62 -13.66
CA ALA A 781 1.16 9.23 -14.51
C ALA A 781 0.16 10.03 -13.66
N ASN A 782 -0.26 11.20 -14.17
CA ASN A 782 -1.12 12.18 -13.53
C ASN A 782 -2.34 11.58 -12.81
N ASN A 783 -2.57 12.01 -11.58
CA ASN A 783 -3.63 11.57 -10.65
C ASN A 783 -3.64 10.05 -10.44
N ALA A 784 -2.45 9.46 -10.25
CA ALA A 784 -2.30 8.04 -9.93
C ALA A 784 -3.01 7.62 -8.64
N TRP A 785 -3.57 6.41 -8.68
CA TRP A 785 -4.10 5.66 -7.54
C TRP A 785 -3.85 4.16 -7.78
N ARG A 786 -4.11 3.28 -6.81
CA ARG A 786 -3.60 1.90 -6.85
C ARG A 786 -3.92 1.06 -8.11
N ASN A 787 -4.99 1.38 -8.85
CA ASN A 787 -5.42 0.63 -10.04
C ASN A 787 -5.48 1.48 -11.35
N GLY A 788 -4.92 2.70 -11.38
CA GLY A 788 -4.92 3.53 -12.59
C GLY A 788 -4.44 4.98 -12.38
N SER A 789 -4.45 5.75 -13.46
CA SER A 789 -4.20 7.20 -13.52
C SER A 789 -5.34 7.91 -14.26
N SER A 790 -5.16 9.19 -14.60
CA SER A 790 -6.07 9.95 -15.47
C SER A 790 -6.27 9.34 -16.87
N ASN A 791 -5.31 8.58 -17.38
CA ASN A 791 -5.27 8.11 -18.78
C ASN A 791 -4.79 6.67 -18.99
N SER A 792 -4.41 5.94 -17.93
CA SER A 792 -4.07 4.51 -17.99
C SER A 792 -4.75 3.74 -16.86
N SER A 793 -5.04 2.45 -17.06
CA SER A 793 -5.67 1.62 -16.02
C SER A 793 -5.45 0.13 -16.22
N GLY A 794 -5.69 -0.68 -15.18
CA GLY A 794 -5.54 -2.14 -15.26
C GLY A 794 -4.10 -2.56 -15.54
N ASP A 795 -3.90 -3.55 -16.41
CA ASP A 795 -2.56 -4.08 -16.75
C ASP A 795 -1.66 -3.08 -17.47
N ASP A 796 -2.23 -2.11 -18.20
CA ASP A 796 -1.48 -1.05 -18.84
C ASP A 796 -0.80 -0.14 -17.80
N PHE A 797 -1.59 0.41 -16.86
CA PHE A 797 -1.04 1.18 -15.74
C PHE A 797 -0.09 0.35 -14.88
N ARG A 798 -0.35 -0.95 -14.69
CA ARG A 798 0.55 -1.85 -13.93
C ARG A 798 1.93 -1.93 -14.58
N ARG A 799 2.02 -2.17 -15.90
CA ARG A 799 3.30 -2.19 -16.63
C ARG A 799 3.98 -0.82 -16.62
N ARG A 800 3.22 0.25 -16.89
CA ARG A 800 3.69 1.64 -16.84
C ARG A 800 4.30 1.99 -15.46
N LYS A 801 3.62 1.65 -14.37
CA LYS A 801 4.11 1.81 -12.99
C LYS A 801 5.37 0.99 -12.71
N GLN A 802 5.46 -0.24 -13.23
CA GLN A 802 6.67 -1.07 -13.09
C GLN A 802 7.88 -0.44 -13.81
N ALA A 803 7.69 0.05 -15.03
CA ALA A 803 8.70 0.78 -15.79
C ALA A 803 9.15 2.06 -15.07
N ALA A 804 8.21 2.89 -14.65
CA ALA A 804 8.43 4.13 -13.91
C ALA A 804 9.23 3.92 -12.61
N VAL A 805 8.77 3.01 -11.74
CA VAL A 805 9.43 2.74 -10.45
C VAL A 805 10.84 2.16 -10.63
N ARG A 806 11.05 1.32 -11.66
CA ARG A 806 12.39 0.82 -11.99
C ARG A 806 13.31 1.96 -12.43
N ALA A 807 12.90 2.76 -13.41
CA ALA A 807 13.69 3.90 -13.88
C ALA A 807 14.01 4.88 -12.74
N TYR A 808 13.02 5.21 -11.90
CA TYR A 808 13.21 6.09 -10.75
C TYR A 808 14.20 5.51 -9.72
N PHE A 809 14.14 4.20 -9.45
CA PHE A 809 15.12 3.55 -8.58
C PHE A 809 16.52 3.53 -9.19
N GLU A 810 16.67 3.29 -10.50
CA GLU A 810 17.95 3.34 -11.21
C GLU A 810 18.58 4.75 -11.19
N TRP A 811 17.77 5.81 -11.39
CA TRP A 811 18.21 7.19 -11.60
C TRP A 811 18.22 8.10 -10.36
N MET A 812 17.75 7.63 -9.20
CA MET A 812 17.70 8.42 -7.95
C MET A 812 18.58 7.81 -6.85
N PRO A 813 19.21 8.63 -5.97
CA PRO A 813 20.09 8.18 -4.90
C PRO A 813 19.30 7.65 -3.69
N LEU A 814 18.52 6.58 -3.92
CA LEU A 814 17.54 6.00 -3.00
C LEU A 814 17.97 4.64 -2.48
N ARG A 815 17.65 4.37 -1.21
CA ARG A 815 17.70 3.04 -0.60
C ARG A 815 16.48 2.21 -1.01
N GLN A 816 16.65 0.89 -0.96
CA GLN A 816 15.54 -0.05 -1.05
C GLN A 816 14.63 0.06 0.17
N ALA A 817 13.33 -0.09 -0.01
CA ALA A 817 12.35 0.06 1.06
C ALA A 817 11.86 -1.32 1.59
N ASP A 818 12.10 -1.61 2.87
CA ASP A 818 11.69 -2.87 3.54
C ASP A 818 10.18 -2.91 3.87
N LEU A 819 9.33 -3.57 3.06
CA LEU A 819 7.96 -4.11 3.31
C LEU A 819 7.34 -4.60 1.97
N ASP A 820 6.02 -4.78 1.87
CA ASP A 820 5.30 -5.74 0.99
C ASP A 820 4.92 -5.28 -0.46
N ASP A 821 3.88 -5.90 -1.01
CA ASP A 821 3.64 -6.32 -2.42
C ASP A 821 3.43 -5.24 -3.50
N SER A 822 3.62 -3.96 -3.17
CA SER A 822 3.11 -2.85 -4.01
C SER A 822 4.10 -1.71 -4.29
N LEU A 823 5.40 -2.01 -4.33
CA LEU A 823 6.47 -1.10 -4.80
C LEU A 823 6.52 0.22 -4.01
N ARG A 824 6.76 0.14 -2.69
CA ARG A 824 6.74 1.28 -1.76
C ARG A 824 8.01 2.16 -1.83
N ILE A 825 7.88 3.45 -1.50
CA ILE A 825 9.02 4.40 -1.31
C ILE A 825 9.10 5.03 0.09
N TRP A 826 8.01 5.01 0.86
CA TRP A 826 7.89 5.73 2.13
C TRP A 826 8.87 5.21 3.20
N ARG A 827 9.47 6.11 3.98
CA ARG A 827 10.55 5.78 4.93
C ARG A 827 10.77 6.91 5.95
N GLY A 828 11.53 6.62 7.01
CA GLY A 828 11.75 7.55 8.11
C GLY A 828 13.23 7.75 8.43
N PHE A 829 13.57 8.95 8.92
CA PHE A 829 14.93 9.38 9.26
C PHE A 829 14.93 10.06 10.63
N ALA A 830 15.87 9.72 11.50
CA ALA A 830 15.98 10.30 12.83
C ALA A 830 17.17 11.26 12.89
N PHE A 831 16.92 12.57 12.76
CA PHE A 831 17.94 13.60 12.83
C PHE A 831 18.30 13.90 14.29
N GLY A 832 18.95 12.92 14.92
CA GLY A 832 19.27 12.93 16.35
C GLY A 832 18.03 13.12 17.24
N THR A 833 18.18 13.91 18.29
CA THR A 833 17.08 14.32 19.17
C THR A 833 16.35 15.58 18.69
N LEU A 834 16.77 16.18 17.57
CA LEU A 834 16.17 17.41 17.05
C LEU A 834 14.84 17.14 16.34
N PHE A 835 14.82 16.26 15.33
CA PHE A 835 13.57 15.90 14.67
C PHE A 835 13.59 14.47 14.10
N ASP A 836 12.40 13.87 14.01
CA ASP A 836 12.17 12.74 13.12
C ASP A 836 11.47 13.23 11.84
N LEU A 837 11.89 12.72 10.69
CA LEU A 837 11.28 12.95 9.38
C LEU A 837 10.60 11.67 8.90
N ALA A 838 9.30 11.72 8.59
CA ALA A 838 8.56 10.65 7.94
C ALA A 838 8.19 11.08 6.51
N MET A 839 8.74 10.41 5.50
CA MET A 839 8.38 10.64 4.09
C MET A 839 7.26 9.70 3.67
N LEU A 840 6.14 10.26 3.21
CA LEU A 840 4.91 9.55 2.85
C LEU A 840 4.83 9.23 1.34
N ASP A 841 3.83 8.41 0.98
CA ASP A 841 3.44 8.07 -0.39
C ASP A 841 1.92 8.14 -0.39
N THR A 842 1.37 9.19 -0.98
CA THR A 842 -0.08 9.40 -1.06
C THR A 842 -0.63 9.11 -2.46
N ARG A 843 0.13 8.40 -3.31
CA ARG A 843 -0.23 8.13 -4.72
C ARG A 843 -0.20 6.66 -5.08
N ASN A 844 0.98 6.07 -5.04
CA ASN A 844 1.28 4.89 -5.84
C ASN A 844 1.12 3.59 -5.05
N TYR A 845 1.29 3.60 -3.72
CA TYR A 845 1.26 2.39 -2.90
C TYR A 845 -0.14 1.74 -2.77
N ASP A 846 -1.11 2.42 -2.12
CA ASP A 846 -2.47 1.88 -1.88
C ASP A 846 -3.54 3.01 -1.75
N ARG A 847 -3.37 4.10 -2.52
CA ARG A 847 -4.35 5.21 -2.57
C ARG A 847 -5.67 4.75 -3.18
N ASP A 848 -6.80 5.02 -2.52
CA ASP A 848 -8.13 4.85 -3.13
C ASP A 848 -8.35 5.80 -4.32
N LEU A 849 -9.30 5.47 -5.21
CA LEU A 849 -9.66 6.24 -6.42
C LEU A 849 -9.75 7.75 -6.16
N THR A 850 -8.91 8.52 -6.83
CA THR A 850 -8.88 9.99 -6.77
C THR A 850 -9.79 10.64 -7.84
N VAL A 851 -9.83 11.98 -7.87
CA VAL A 851 -10.44 12.72 -9.00
C VAL A 851 -9.53 12.60 -10.22
N LEU A 852 -10.07 12.07 -11.31
CA LEU A 852 -9.42 11.92 -12.60
C LEU A 852 -10.03 12.94 -13.57
N ASN A 853 -9.21 13.70 -14.28
CA ASN A 853 -9.63 14.66 -15.32
C ASN A 853 -10.65 15.72 -14.85
N GLY A 854 -10.49 16.25 -13.63
CA GLY A 854 -11.34 17.32 -13.07
C GLY A 854 -10.51 18.47 -12.50
N LEU A 855 -11.02 19.70 -12.58
CA LEU A 855 -10.37 20.93 -12.11
C LEU A 855 -11.23 21.59 -11.03
N ALA A 856 -10.61 22.00 -9.91
CA ALA A 856 -11.29 22.64 -8.77
C ALA A 856 -12.57 21.89 -8.29
N GLY A 857 -12.55 20.55 -8.36
CA GLY A 857 -13.70 19.69 -8.02
C GLY A 857 -14.81 19.60 -9.07
N ILE A 858 -14.64 20.17 -10.26
CA ILE A 858 -15.62 20.16 -11.36
C ILE A 858 -15.08 19.31 -12.53
N GLY A 859 -15.97 18.55 -13.18
CA GLY A 859 -15.61 17.65 -14.29
C GLY A 859 -15.05 16.30 -13.83
N GLY A 860 -14.60 15.50 -14.80
CA GLY A 860 -14.03 14.18 -14.53
C GLY A 860 -14.98 13.22 -13.80
N ASN A 861 -14.42 12.36 -12.95
CA ASN A 861 -15.20 11.49 -12.05
C ASN A 861 -15.51 12.17 -10.69
N SER A 862 -15.47 13.50 -10.57
CA SER A 862 -15.59 14.19 -9.27
C SER A 862 -16.88 13.84 -8.51
N ALA A 863 -17.98 13.59 -9.21
CA ALA A 863 -19.25 13.14 -8.65
C ALA A 863 -19.25 11.68 -8.16
N GLU A 864 -18.32 10.85 -8.61
CA GLU A 864 -18.05 9.53 -8.03
C GLU A 864 -17.26 9.68 -6.73
N VAL A 865 -16.18 10.47 -6.77
CA VAL A 865 -15.31 10.72 -5.60
C VAL A 865 -16.09 11.39 -4.46
N GLU A 866 -16.95 12.37 -4.75
CA GLU A 866 -17.80 13.04 -3.75
C GLU A 866 -18.61 12.06 -2.89
N LYS A 867 -19.13 10.98 -3.50
CA LYS A 867 -19.88 9.92 -2.80
C LYS A 867 -18.99 9.11 -1.85
N GLN A 868 -17.67 9.14 -2.06
CA GLN A 868 -16.66 8.41 -1.31
C GLN A 868 -15.90 9.28 -0.30
N VAL A 869 -15.90 10.61 -0.40
CA VAL A 869 -15.14 11.50 0.52
C VAL A 869 -15.47 11.23 1.99
N GLY A 870 -16.77 11.09 2.30
CA GLY A 870 -17.27 10.75 3.63
C GLY A 870 -17.22 9.24 3.96
N TRP A 871 -16.77 8.39 3.04
CA TRP A 871 -16.52 6.98 3.36
C TRP A 871 -15.42 6.93 4.39
N GLN A 872 -15.82 6.56 5.58
CA GLN A 872 -14.91 6.26 6.65
C GLN A 872 -13.81 5.29 6.19
N ASN A 873 -14.10 4.35 5.27
CA ASN A 873 -13.13 3.35 4.82
C ASN A 873 -12.08 3.82 3.81
N ARG A 874 -12.16 5.08 3.39
CA ARG A 874 -11.24 5.70 2.44
C ARG A 874 -9.86 5.96 3.03
N THR A 875 -8.81 5.75 2.23
CA THR A 875 -7.39 5.94 2.58
C THR A 875 -6.60 6.50 1.40
N ILE A 876 -5.68 7.42 1.69
CA ILE A 876 -4.76 8.03 0.71
C ILE A 876 -3.39 7.33 0.73
N MET A 877 -3.02 6.72 1.86
CA MET A 877 -1.73 6.04 2.08
C MET A 877 -1.83 4.51 2.09
N GLY A 878 -3.03 3.95 2.24
CA GLY A 878 -3.20 2.54 2.63
C GLY A 878 -3.01 2.30 4.12
N PHE A 879 -3.65 1.26 4.64
CA PHE A 879 -3.65 0.97 6.08
C PHE A 879 -2.28 0.58 6.65
N ALA A 880 -1.42 -0.06 5.85
CA ALA A 880 -0.09 -0.47 6.30
C ALA A 880 0.80 0.74 6.60
N GLN A 881 0.74 1.75 5.71
CA GLN A 881 1.47 3.00 5.89
C GLN A 881 0.84 3.90 6.96
N GLU A 882 -0.50 3.95 7.08
CA GLU A 882 -1.16 4.58 8.23
C GLU A 882 -0.63 4.03 9.56
N ALA A 883 -0.62 2.70 9.73
CA ALA A 883 -0.15 2.06 10.95
C ALA A 883 1.35 2.30 11.21
N TRP A 884 2.17 2.34 10.15
CA TRP A 884 3.58 2.72 10.26
C TRP A 884 3.75 4.17 10.71
N LEU A 885 3.07 5.13 10.08
CA LEU A 885 3.15 6.55 10.41
C LEU A 885 2.72 6.81 11.86
N TYR A 886 1.59 6.25 12.29
CA TYR A 886 1.14 6.38 13.68
C TYR A 886 2.14 5.77 14.67
N GLY A 887 2.81 4.67 14.28
CA GLY A 887 3.96 4.12 15.00
C GLY A 887 5.12 5.11 15.10
N GLN A 888 5.57 5.68 13.98
CA GLN A 888 6.68 6.65 13.96
C GLN A 888 6.39 7.90 14.80
N LEU A 889 5.20 8.48 14.70
CA LEU A 889 4.82 9.67 15.47
C LEU A 889 4.81 9.40 16.97
N ARG A 890 4.27 8.24 17.39
CA ARG A 890 4.25 7.81 18.80
C ARG A 890 5.65 7.50 19.32
N GLU A 891 6.47 6.76 18.55
CA GLU A 891 7.86 6.43 18.90
C GLU A 891 8.72 7.71 19.00
N SER A 892 8.54 8.66 18.09
CA SER A 892 9.22 9.97 18.08
C SER A 892 8.86 10.82 19.31
N SER A 893 7.55 10.93 19.61
CA SER A 893 7.04 11.65 20.78
C SER A 893 7.57 11.04 22.08
N ALA A 894 7.49 9.70 22.22
CA ALA A 894 7.95 8.98 23.41
C ALA A 894 9.47 9.08 23.62
N ARG A 895 10.25 9.16 22.53
CA ARG A 895 11.71 9.39 22.54
C ARG A 895 12.10 10.81 22.95
N GLY A 896 11.16 11.76 22.92
CA GLY A 896 11.43 13.17 23.20
C GLY A 896 12.18 13.90 22.07
N ALA A 897 11.99 13.50 20.81
CA ALA A 897 12.47 14.28 19.67
C ALA A 897 11.74 15.62 19.62
N ALA A 898 12.47 16.74 19.45
CA ALA A 898 11.88 18.06 19.58
C ALA A 898 10.79 18.34 18.53
N TRP A 899 10.93 17.82 17.30
CA TRP A 899 9.94 17.98 16.22
C TRP A 899 9.59 16.67 15.52
N ARG A 900 8.35 16.59 14.99
CA ARG A 900 7.88 15.52 14.11
C ARG A 900 7.56 16.12 12.75
N VAL A 901 8.44 15.93 11.78
CA VAL A 901 8.27 16.45 10.42
C VAL A 901 7.72 15.35 9.52
N ILE A 902 6.68 15.65 8.75
CA ILE A 902 6.03 14.71 7.84
C ILE A 902 6.12 15.29 6.43
N GLY A 903 6.93 14.68 5.58
CA GLY A 903 7.00 15.03 4.16
C GLY A 903 5.94 14.27 3.38
N ASN A 904 5.05 14.99 2.69
CA ASN A 904 4.00 14.39 1.87
C ASN A 904 3.81 15.20 0.59
N GLN A 905 3.05 14.64 -0.34
CA GLN A 905 2.89 15.16 -1.68
C GLN A 905 1.87 16.30 -1.74
N VAL A 906 0.72 16.14 -1.09
CA VAL A 906 -0.50 16.93 -1.33
C VAL A 906 -0.93 17.73 -0.10
N ILE A 907 -1.67 18.82 -0.31
CA ILE A 907 -2.16 19.69 0.78
C ILE A 907 -3.00 18.90 1.80
N PHE A 908 -2.64 19.02 3.07
CA PHE A 908 -3.26 18.31 4.19
C PHE A 908 -4.40 19.10 4.83
N SER A 909 -4.23 20.42 5.04
CA SER A 909 -5.24 21.31 5.62
C SER A 909 -6.52 21.35 4.78
N ARG A 910 -7.65 21.75 5.36
CA ARG A 910 -8.90 21.89 4.59
C ARG A 910 -8.83 23.16 3.75
N MET A 911 -9.12 23.03 2.46
CA MET A 911 -9.16 24.16 1.53
C MET A 911 -10.54 24.20 0.87
N THR A 912 -11.27 25.29 1.03
CA THR A 912 -12.52 25.58 0.33
C THR A 912 -12.35 26.74 -0.63
N LEU A 913 -13.07 26.69 -1.75
CA LEU A 913 -13.02 27.77 -2.75
C LEU A 913 -13.99 28.91 -2.42
N GLY A 914 -15.19 28.61 -1.89
CA GLY A 914 -16.17 29.63 -1.47
C GLY A 914 -16.90 30.41 -2.58
N ILE A 915 -16.46 30.33 -3.85
CA ILE A 915 -16.86 31.29 -4.91
C ILE A 915 -18.30 31.12 -5.42
N LEU A 916 -18.91 29.93 -5.35
CA LEU A 916 -20.24 29.65 -5.94
C LEU A 916 -21.32 29.31 -4.89
N PRO A 917 -22.59 29.75 -5.07
CA PRO A 917 -23.70 29.32 -4.23
C PRO A 917 -23.82 27.80 -4.18
N GLY A 918 -23.85 27.22 -2.97
CA GLY A 918 -23.83 25.76 -2.77
C GLY A 918 -22.44 25.10 -2.87
N GLN A 919 -21.36 25.89 -2.98
CA GLN A 919 -19.97 25.41 -2.88
C GLN A 919 -19.20 25.96 -1.66
N LEU A 920 -19.82 26.77 -0.80
CA LEU A 920 -19.14 27.36 0.37
C LEU A 920 -18.41 26.34 1.27
N ASP A 921 -19.04 25.20 1.55
CA ASP A 921 -18.43 24.13 2.37
C ASP A 921 -17.61 23.10 1.56
N LYS A 922 -17.59 23.19 0.23
CA LYS A 922 -17.03 22.14 -0.62
C LYS A 922 -15.51 22.24 -0.76
N PRO A 923 -14.79 21.11 -0.74
CA PRO A 923 -13.35 21.15 -0.88
C PRO A 923 -12.88 21.62 -2.26
N PHE A 924 -11.79 22.39 -2.27
CA PHE A 924 -11.13 23.00 -3.43
C PHE A 924 -10.54 21.94 -4.36
N ASN A 925 -9.76 21.01 -3.81
CA ASN A 925 -9.20 19.89 -4.56
C ASN A 925 -9.45 18.56 -3.83
N ARG A 926 -10.19 17.65 -4.48
CA ARG A 926 -10.50 16.30 -3.97
C ARG A 926 -9.44 15.25 -4.34
N ASP A 927 -8.40 15.67 -5.06
CA ASP A 927 -7.21 14.85 -5.19
C ASP A 927 -6.35 14.89 -3.91
N GLN A 928 -6.31 16.06 -3.25
CA GLN A 928 -5.61 16.30 -1.99
C GLN A 928 -6.32 15.63 -0.79
N TRP A 929 -5.80 15.78 0.45
CA TRP A 929 -6.37 15.12 1.65
C TRP A 929 -7.85 15.44 1.92
N ASP A 930 -8.34 16.53 1.36
CA ASP A 930 -9.76 16.90 1.32
C ASP A 930 -10.65 15.89 0.59
N GLY A 931 -10.12 15.11 -0.35
CA GLY A 931 -10.79 13.95 -0.93
C GLY A 931 -10.84 12.74 0.01
N TYR A 932 -10.10 12.77 1.12
CA TYR A 932 -9.81 11.63 1.99
C TYR A 932 -10.03 11.99 3.47
N LEU A 933 -11.07 12.78 3.77
CA LEU A 933 -11.37 13.34 5.09
C LEU A 933 -11.24 12.32 6.22
N ALA A 934 -11.83 11.14 6.05
CA ALA A 934 -11.75 10.09 7.06
C ALA A 934 -10.32 9.63 7.37
N ASN A 935 -9.38 9.72 6.42
CA ASN A 935 -7.95 9.45 6.66
C ASN A 935 -7.30 10.61 7.40
N ARG A 936 -7.60 11.86 7.03
CA ARG A 936 -7.13 13.04 7.75
C ARG A 936 -7.57 13.03 9.22
N ASP A 937 -8.82 12.68 9.48
CA ASP A 937 -9.38 12.51 10.83
C ASP A 937 -8.69 11.39 11.65
N ARG A 938 -8.06 10.40 10.99
CA ARG A 938 -7.26 9.37 11.68
C ARG A 938 -5.87 9.88 12.03
N VAL A 939 -5.28 10.74 11.19
CA VAL A 939 -4.03 11.44 11.50
C VAL A 939 -4.23 12.39 12.68
N TYR A 940 -5.21 13.30 12.63
CA TYR A 940 -5.50 14.22 13.73
C TYR A 940 -5.79 13.51 15.05
N ARG A 941 -6.57 12.43 15.00
CA ARG A 941 -6.84 11.57 16.16
C ARG A 941 -5.59 10.90 16.74
N CYS A 942 -4.66 10.46 15.91
CA CYS A 942 -3.38 9.93 16.38
C CYS A 942 -2.58 11.00 17.14
N LEU A 943 -2.59 12.24 16.66
CA LEU A 943 -1.95 13.38 17.32
C LEU A 943 -2.64 13.71 18.65
N ASP A 944 -3.98 13.73 18.68
CA ASP A 944 -4.78 14.04 19.88
C ASP A 944 -4.68 12.96 20.97
N GLU A 945 -5.03 11.71 20.63
CA GLU A 945 -4.99 10.57 21.56
C GLU A 945 -3.57 10.30 22.06
N GLY A 946 -2.56 10.52 21.21
CA GLY A 946 -1.14 10.39 21.56
C GLY A 946 -0.53 11.63 22.22
N ARG A 947 -1.27 12.74 22.35
CA ARG A 947 -0.79 14.06 22.83
C ARG A 947 0.49 14.52 22.12
N ILE A 948 0.57 14.28 20.82
CA ILE A 948 1.74 14.51 19.97
C ILE A 948 1.76 15.99 19.55
N ASN A 949 2.63 16.76 20.21
CA ASN A 949 2.94 18.15 19.87
C ASN A 949 3.96 18.27 18.72
N ASN A 950 4.37 19.50 18.39
CA ASN A 950 5.48 19.87 17.49
C ASN A 950 5.47 19.13 16.14
N THR A 951 4.28 18.94 15.57
CA THR A 951 4.10 18.31 14.26
C THR A 951 4.17 19.36 13.15
N VAL A 952 4.92 19.09 12.09
CA VAL A 952 4.99 19.93 10.90
C VAL A 952 4.76 19.07 9.66
N MET A 953 3.72 19.41 8.89
CA MET A 953 3.41 18.78 7.61
C MET A 953 4.07 19.59 6.47
N LEU A 954 4.72 18.91 5.53
CA LEU A 954 5.28 19.51 4.32
C LEU A 954 4.52 18.97 3.11
N SER A 955 4.19 19.84 2.15
CA SER A 955 3.35 19.51 0.99
C SER A 955 3.87 20.18 -0.30
N GLY A 956 3.54 19.59 -1.46
CA GLY A 956 3.83 20.08 -2.82
C GLY A 956 2.55 20.13 -3.68
N ASP A 957 2.54 19.43 -4.83
CA ASP A 957 1.44 19.21 -5.79
C ASP A 957 0.80 20.48 -6.39
N SER A 958 0.27 21.35 -5.54
CA SER A 958 -0.59 22.48 -5.88
C SER A 958 0.05 23.62 -6.70
N HIS A 959 1.34 23.52 -7.04
CA HIS A 959 2.12 24.57 -7.72
C HIS A 959 1.99 25.98 -7.08
N ALA A 960 1.68 26.10 -5.79
CA ALA A 960 1.45 27.36 -5.09
C ALA A 960 1.94 27.25 -3.64
N SER A 961 2.26 28.39 -2.99
CA SER A 961 2.72 28.37 -1.60
C SER A 961 1.54 28.51 -0.64
N TRP A 962 1.48 27.68 0.40
CA TRP A 962 0.44 27.71 1.44
C TRP A 962 1.06 27.50 2.80
N VAL A 963 0.61 28.26 3.80
CA VAL A 963 1.04 28.11 5.19
C VAL A 963 -0.18 28.20 6.09
N SER A 964 -0.43 27.12 6.82
CA SER A 964 -1.64 26.91 7.62
C SER A 964 -1.29 26.37 9.00
N ASP A 965 -2.14 26.64 10.00
CA ASP A 965 -2.11 25.85 11.24
C ASP A 965 -2.85 24.53 11.04
N LEU A 966 -2.40 23.44 11.66
CA LEU A 966 -3.05 22.12 11.56
C LEU A 966 -4.28 22.06 12.49
N ALA A 967 -5.41 22.58 12.01
CA ALA A 967 -6.68 22.65 12.75
C ALA A 967 -7.64 21.49 12.41
N TRP A 968 -8.15 20.81 13.43
CA TRP A 968 -9.19 19.78 13.27
C TRP A 968 -10.59 20.39 13.38
N LEU A 969 -10.95 21.18 12.37
CA LEU A 969 -12.20 21.97 12.34
C LEU A 969 -13.44 21.11 12.60
N GLY A 970 -14.31 21.57 13.51
CA GLY A 970 -15.57 20.93 13.88
C GLY A 970 -15.44 19.83 14.95
N GLU A 971 -14.24 19.30 15.20
CA GLU A 971 -13.97 18.32 16.27
C GLU A 971 -13.21 18.94 17.45
N ARG A 972 -12.45 20.02 17.22
CA ARG A 972 -11.73 20.79 18.26
C ARG A 972 -11.90 22.29 18.03
N ASP A 973 -12.11 23.03 19.12
CA ASP A 973 -12.15 24.51 19.09
C ASP A 973 -10.82 25.06 18.57
N TYR A 974 -10.88 25.82 17.48
CA TYR A 974 -9.75 26.50 16.87
C TYR A 974 -10.04 28.00 16.73
N ASP A 975 -9.03 28.81 17.04
CA ASP A 975 -9.08 30.27 17.08
C ASP A 975 -8.04 30.79 16.08
N GLU A 976 -8.50 31.35 14.96
CA GLU A 976 -7.64 31.66 13.81
C GLU A 976 -6.65 32.80 14.07
N ASP A 977 -7.03 33.78 14.88
CA ASP A 977 -6.17 34.91 15.23
C ASP A 977 -5.00 34.46 16.12
N THR A 978 -5.29 33.66 17.15
CA THR A 978 -4.28 33.22 18.13
C THR A 978 -3.63 31.87 17.79
N GLY A 979 -4.15 31.12 16.82
CA GLY A 979 -3.76 29.74 16.50
C GLY A 979 -4.05 28.72 17.62
N ARG A 980 -4.80 29.11 18.67
CA ARG A 980 -5.11 28.23 19.80
C ARG A 980 -6.01 27.09 19.31
N GLY A 981 -5.64 25.85 19.64
CA GLY A 981 -6.37 24.64 19.23
C GLY A 981 -5.71 23.84 18.09
N ALA A 982 -4.69 24.39 17.44
CA ALA A 982 -3.91 23.69 16.43
C ALA A 982 -3.10 22.50 16.99
N PHE A 983 -2.78 21.55 16.10
CA PHE A 983 -1.92 20.38 16.37
C PHE A 983 -0.49 20.53 15.84
N GLY A 984 -0.20 21.61 15.11
CA GLY A 984 1.03 21.80 14.37
C GLY A 984 0.86 22.82 13.25
N VAL A 985 1.74 22.75 12.25
CA VAL A 985 1.76 23.68 11.10
C VAL A 985 1.92 22.91 9.80
N GLU A 986 1.26 23.35 8.73
CA GLU A 986 1.55 22.94 7.35
C GLU A 986 2.38 24.00 6.62
N LEU A 987 3.43 23.56 5.95
CA LEU A 987 4.26 24.36 5.06
C LEU A 987 4.23 23.72 3.65
N ALA A 988 3.43 24.27 2.75
CA ALA A 988 3.32 23.79 1.38
C ALA A 988 4.12 24.69 0.42
N GLY A 989 5.00 24.08 -0.37
CA GLY A 989 5.85 24.77 -1.34
C GLY A 989 5.16 24.97 -2.69
N THR A 990 5.49 26.07 -3.37
CA THR A 990 5.22 26.21 -4.79
C THR A 990 6.14 25.30 -5.63
N ALA A 991 5.83 25.22 -6.93
CA ALA A 991 6.60 24.49 -7.91
C ALA A 991 7.95 25.15 -8.21
N VAL A 992 8.96 24.32 -8.49
CA VAL A 992 10.28 24.74 -9.03
C VAL A 992 10.10 25.47 -10.36
N THR A 993 9.29 24.91 -11.27
CA THR A 993 8.97 25.52 -12.58
C THR A 993 7.53 25.34 -13.04
N SER A 994 6.81 24.30 -12.58
CA SER A 994 5.46 23.98 -13.06
C SER A 994 4.47 25.16 -12.93
N SER A 995 3.63 25.34 -13.94
CA SER A 995 2.77 26.53 -14.12
C SER A 995 1.75 26.71 -13.01
N SER A 996 1.36 27.97 -12.75
CA SER A 996 0.44 28.30 -11.65
C SER A 996 -0.95 27.70 -11.85
N PRO A 997 -1.69 27.34 -10.79
CA PRO A 997 -3.10 26.96 -10.89
C PRO A 997 -3.98 28.04 -11.54
N VAL A 998 -3.51 29.30 -11.54
CA VAL A 998 -4.15 30.44 -12.21
C VAL A 998 -3.44 30.85 -13.51
N GLY A 999 -2.58 29.99 -14.06
CA GLY A 999 -1.85 30.23 -15.31
C GLY A 999 -1.02 31.52 -15.30
N SER A 1000 -1.12 32.31 -16.36
CA SER A 1000 -0.38 33.57 -16.56
C SER A 1000 -1.06 34.79 -15.90
N THR A 1001 -1.83 34.59 -14.84
CA THR A 1001 -2.56 35.67 -14.14
C THR A 1001 -1.59 36.69 -13.53
N PRO A 1002 -1.72 38.01 -13.79
CA PRO A 1002 -0.85 39.02 -13.21
C PRO A 1002 -0.87 39.04 -11.68
N LYS A 1003 0.28 39.35 -11.05
CA LYS A 1003 0.48 39.37 -9.58
C LYS A 1003 -0.67 40.05 -8.81
N PHE A 1004 -1.15 41.20 -9.27
CA PHE A 1004 -2.27 41.91 -8.61
C PHE A 1004 -3.55 41.06 -8.53
N ALA A 1005 -3.95 40.42 -9.63
CA ALA A 1005 -5.14 39.57 -9.66
C ALA A 1005 -4.93 38.24 -8.90
N ALA A 1006 -3.72 37.68 -8.96
CA ALA A 1006 -3.34 36.53 -8.15
C ALA A 1006 -3.44 36.83 -6.64
N ASN A 1007 -2.96 38.00 -6.20
CA ASN A 1007 -3.05 38.43 -4.80
C ASN A 1007 -4.51 38.61 -4.34
N LEU A 1008 -5.42 39.09 -5.20
CA LEU A 1008 -6.86 39.18 -4.86
C LEU A 1008 -7.48 37.79 -4.65
N LEU A 1009 -7.10 36.80 -5.46
CA LEU A 1009 -7.51 35.41 -5.26
C LEU A 1009 -6.91 34.81 -3.98
N SER A 1010 -5.64 35.10 -3.67
CA SER A 1010 -5.02 34.74 -2.38
C SER A 1010 -5.78 35.35 -1.19
N GLN A 1011 -6.19 36.63 -1.28
CA GLN A 1011 -6.96 37.30 -0.21
C GLN A 1011 -8.31 36.63 0.00
N TRP A 1012 -9.00 36.25 -1.08
CA TRP A 1012 -10.23 35.49 -1.01
C TRP A 1012 -10.01 34.13 -0.33
N LEU A 1013 -9.01 33.35 -0.76
CA LEU A 1013 -8.71 32.03 -0.18
C LEU A 1013 -8.39 32.11 1.33
N VAL A 1014 -7.55 33.06 1.76
CA VAL A 1014 -7.23 33.30 3.17
C VAL A 1014 -8.46 33.73 3.98
N GLY A 1015 -9.39 34.47 3.36
CA GLY A 1015 -10.65 34.89 3.99
C GLY A 1015 -11.73 33.80 4.07
N GLN A 1016 -11.67 32.76 3.23
CA GLN A 1016 -12.62 31.62 3.28
C GLN A 1016 -12.14 30.46 4.16
N ASN A 1017 -10.85 30.40 4.50
CA ASN A 1017 -10.23 29.26 5.20
C ASN A 1017 -9.64 29.71 6.54
N PRO A 1018 -10.26 29.38 7.69
CA PRO A 1018 -9.81 29.82 9.02
C PRO A 1018 -8.36 29.42 9.35
N GLU A 1019 -7.95 28.20 8.98
CA GLU A 1019 -6.61 27.70 9.26
C GLU A 1019 -5.51 28.29 8.37
N LEU A 1020 -5.85 28.72 7.15
CA LEU A 1020 -4.91 29.25 6.17
C LEU A 1020 -4.42 30.65 6.59
N GLN A 1021 -3.14 30.76 6.92
CA GLN A 1021 -2.54 32.01 7.41
C GLN A 1021 -1.80 32.79 6.32
N TRP A 1022 -1.21 32.12 5.34
CA TRP A 1022 -0.64 32.77 4.15
C TRP A 1022 -0.78 31.89 2.91
N GLN A 1023 -0.94 32.55 1.77
CA GLN A 1023 -1.11 31.91 0.47
C GLN A 1023 -0.49 32.79 -0.62
N ASP A 1024 0.29 32.20 -1.55
CA ASP A 1024 0.76 32.88 -2.77
C ASP A 1024 0.56 31.99 -4.02
N LEU A 1025 -0.19 32.52 -4.99
CA LEU A 1025 -0.43 31.90 -6.30
C LEU A 1025 0.59 32.31 -7.36
N PHE A 1026 1.38 33.36 -7.13
CA PHE A 1026 2.16 34.00 -8.20
C PHE A 1026 3.55 33.40 -8.41
N TYR A 1027 4.41 33.38 -7.38
CA TYR A 1027 5.82 33.00 -7.60
C TYR A 1027 5.98 31.49 -7.83
N ARG A 1028 7.04 31.11 -8.56
CA ARG A 1028 7.68 29.78 -8.55
C ARG A 1028 8.88 29.81 -7.63
N GLY A 1029 9.40 28.67 -7.22
CA GLY A 1029 10.60 28.61 -6.39
C GLY A 1029 10.56 27.46 -5.40
N TYR A 1030 10.83 27.77 -4.13
CA TYR A 1030 11.11 26.77 -3.10
C TYR A 1030 11.06 27.41 -1.71
N PHE A 1031 11.29 26.62 -0.65
CA PHE A 1031 11.52 27.16 0.69
C PHE A 1031 12.70 26.51 1.41
N GLU A 1032 13.35 27.29 2.28
CA GLU A 1032 14.38 26.80 3.20
C GLU A 1032 13.81 26.71 4.62
N MET A 1033 14.08 25.62 5.31
CA MET A 1033 13.79 25.43 6.73
C MET A 1033 15.09 25.51 7.53
N SER A 1034 15.06 26.17 8.69
CA SER A 1034 16.10 26.11 9.71
C SER A 1034 15.48 25.60 11.00
N ILE A 1035 15.75 24.34 11.34
CA ILE A 1035 15.16 23.62 12.48
C ILE A 1035 16.12 23.72 13.68
N GLY A 1036 15.66 24.32 14.78
CA GLY A 1036 16.38 24.39 16.06
C GLY A 1036 15.56 23.83 17.22
N TYR A 1037 16.17 23.69 18.40
CA TYR A 1037 15.46 23.15 19.57
C TYR A 1037 14.41 24.11 20.14
N ASP A 1038 14.60 25.41 20.01
CA ASP A 1038 13.68 26.42 20.56
C ASP A 1038 12.61 26.86 19.54
N ALA A 1039 12.97 26.89 18.25
CA ALA A 1039 12.08 27.27 17.15
C ALA A 1039 12.51 26.64 15.82
N MET A 1040 11.55 26.53 14.92
CA MET A 1040 11.77 26.25 13.49
C MET A 1040 11.43 27.51 12.70
N HIS A 1041 12.27 27.86 11.73
CA HIS A 1041 12.04 28.98 10.81
C HIS A 1041 11.89 28.46 9.38
N ALA A 1042 10.95 29.01 8.62
CA ALA A 1042 10.77 28.73 7.19
C ALA A 1042 10.86 30.03 6.39
N THR A 1043 11.65 30.05 5.31
CA THR A 1043 11.78 31.19 4.39
C THR A 1043 11.40 30.75 2.98
N PHE A 1044 10.38 31.37 2.41
CA PHE A 1044 9.87 31.09 1.07
C PHE A 1044 10.55 32.01 0.05
N TYR A 1045 11.08 31.42 -1.01
CA TYR A 1045 11.82 32.10 -2.08
C TYR A 1045 11.07 31.99 -3.41
N GLY A 1046 10.93 33.13 -4.08
CA GLY A 1046 10.28 33.31 -5.36
C GLY A 1046 11.27 33.64 -6.46
N ILE A 1047 11.25 32.89 -7.56
CA ILE A 1047 12.03 33.14 -8.76
C ILE A 1047 11.26 34.15 -9.64
N PRO A 1048 11.84 35.33 -9.98
CA PRO A 1048 11.12 36.36 -10.73
C PRO A 1048 10.69 35.96 -12.13
N ASP A 1049 11.51 35.15 -12.82
CA ASP A 1049 11.27 34.68 -14.18
C ASP A 1049 11.93 33.31 -14.38
N VAL A 1050 11.13 32.24 -14.39
CA VAL A 1050 11.63 30.88 -14.65
C VAL A 1050 12.02 30.65 -16.11
N LYS A 1051 11.64 31.54 -17.04
CA LYS A 1051 11.99 31.45 -18.46
C LYS A 1051 13.37 32.02 -18.79
N LYS A 1052 14.13 32.47 -17.78
CA LYS A 1052 15.51 32.93 -17.91
C LYS A 1052 16.39 32.21 -16.90
N ARG A 1053 17.58 31.76 -17.32
CA ARG A 1053 18.60 31.29 -16.36
C ARG A 1053 19.07 32.49 -15.53
N SER A 1054 18.85 32.45 -14.22
CA SER A 1054 19.30 33.50 -13.30
C SER A 1054 19.50 32.96 -11.88
N ALA A 1055 20.38 33.61 -11.12
CA ALA A 1055 20.49 33.43 -9.67
C ALA A 1055 19.53 34.33 -8.88
N ASP A 1056 18.73 35.18 -9.56
CA ASP A 1056 17.79 36.10 -8.92
C ASP A 1056 16.69 35.34 -8.15
N GLU A 1057 16.53 35.70 -6.89
CA GLU A 1057 15.41 35.25 -6.06
C GLU A 1057 14.91 36.37 -5.15
N VAL A 1058 13.66 36.21 -4.72
CA VAL A 1058 12.95 37.14 -3.86
C VAL A 1058 12.50 36.39 -2.63
N VAL A 1059 12.88 36.83 -1.43
CA VAL A 1059 12.23 36.34 -0.21
C VAL A 1059 10.78 36.83 -0.22
N VAL A 1060 9.83 35.90 -0.34
CA VAL A 1060 8.40 36.20 -0.44
C VAL A 1060 7.77 36.33 0.94
N ALA A 1061 8.08 35.39 1.84
CA ALA A 1061 7.58 35.35 3.20
C ALA A 1061 8.54 34.60 4.14
N ARG A 1062 8.42 34.85 5.45
CA ARG A 1062 9.13 34.13 6.51
C ARG A 1062 8.15 33.73 7.58
N PHE A 1063 8.31 32.55 8.16
CA PHE A 1063 7.49 32.02 9.24
C PHE A 1063 8.36 31.45 10.35
N GLN A 1064 7.81 31.43 11.56
CA GLN A 1064 8.44 30.86 12.74
C GLN A 1064 7.41 30.00 13.46
N ILE A 1065 7.88 28.87 13.99
CA ILE A 1065 7.10 27.91 14.77
C ILE A 1065 7.88 27.71 16.07
N ASN A 1066 7.28 28.08 17.20
CA ASN A 1066 7.95 27.97 18.51
C ASN A 1066 7.74 26.57 19.10
N ASN A 1067 8.77 26.03 19.74
CA ASN A 1067 8.70 24.73 20.41
C ASN A 1067 7.59 24.73 21.48
N GLY A 1068 6.69 23.75 21.40
CA GLY A 1068 5.59 23.54 22.34
C GLY A 1068 4.30 24.27 21.98
N GLU A 1069 4.32 25.24 21.05
CA GLU A 1069 3.14 26.04 20.72
C GLU A 1069 2.15 25.37 19.76
N ASN A 1070 2.61 24.46 18.89
CA ASN A 1070 1.78 23.73 17.90
C ASN A 1070 1.07 24.61 16.86
N ARG A 1071 1.62 25.79 16.56
CA ARG A 1071 1.07 26.79 15.65
C ARG A 1071 2.17 27.71 15.13
N LEU A 1072 1.86 28.50 14.10
CA LEU A 1072 2.68 29.61 13.64
C LEU A 1072 2.75 30.71 14.72
N ALA A 1073 3.96 31.24 14.96
CA ALA A 1073 4.19 32.31 15.93
C ALA A 1073 3.41 33.58 15.55
N ARG A 1074 2.80 34.23 16.55
CA ARG A 1074 1.87 35.37 16.38
C ARG A 1074 2.43 36.72 16.85
N ASN A 1075 3.75 36.94 16.84
CA ASN A 1075 4.36 38.17 17.36
C ASN A 1075 5.06 39.00 16.26
N PRO A 1076 4.57 40.20 15.89
CA PRO A 1076 3.30 40.84 16.31
C PRO A 1076 2.05 40.22 15.63
N THR A 1077 2.25 39.39 14.61
CA THR A 1077 1.24 38.57 13.91
C THR A 1077 1.98 37.50 13.10
N VAL A 1078 1.28 36.65 12.35
CA VAL A 1078 1.93 35.61 11.50
C VAL A 1078 2.93 36.25 10.55
N GLY A 1079 4.10 35.62 10.42
CA GLY A 1079 5.17 36.02 9.50
C GLY A 1079 5.71 37.43 9.71
N GLY A 1080 5.59 37.98 10.92
CA GLY A 1080 6.00 39.36 11.22
C GLY A 1080 5.09 40.43 10.59
N GLY A 1081 3.93 40.05 10.05
CA GLY A 1081 2.94 40.97 9.48
C GLY A 1081 3.24 41.49 8.09
N ARG A 1082 4.23 40.95 7.38
CA ARG A 1082 4.55 41.35 6.00
C ARG A 1082 4.97 40.18 5.11
N ALA A 1083 4.36 40.10 3.93
CA ALA A 1083 4.83 39.28 2.81
C ALA A 1083 4.97 40.14 1.54
N LYS A 1084 5.72 39.66 0.55
CA LYS A 1084 5.93 40.38 -0.74
C LYS A 1084 4.98 39.92 -1.86
N SER A 1085 4.24 38.84 -1.64
CA SER A 1085 3.22 38.32 -2.58
C SER A 1085 2.09 37.60 -1.85
N GLY A 1086 0.98 37.41 -2.56
CA GLY A 1086 -0.17 36.65 -2.11
C GLY A 1086 -1.05 37.40 -1.12
N ALA A 1087 -1.43 36.71 -0.03
CA ALA A 1087 -2.20 37.27 1.08
C ALA A 1087 -1.74 36.68 2.41
N LEU A 1088 -1.68 37.52 3.45
CA LEU A 1088 -1.25 37.18 4.81
C LEU A 1088 -2.35 37.56 5.80
N LYS A 1089 -2.89 36.60 6.56
CA LYS A 1089 -3.94 36.83 7.55
C LYS A 1089 -3.44 37.81 8.61
N ASN A 1090 -4.25 38.82 8.91
CA ASN A 1090 -3.92 39.92 9.84
C ASN A 1090 -2.57 40.61 9.57
N GLY A 1091 -2.13 40.64 8.30
CA GLY A 1091 -0.86 41.24 7.88
C GLY A 1091 -1.01 42.12 6.63
N ARG A 1092 0.13 42.51 6.05
CA ARG A 1092 0.19 43.31 4.81
C ARG A 1092 0.97 42.58 3.73
N VAL A 1093 0.59 42.81 2.49
CA VAL A 1093 1.33 42.34 1.31
C VAL A 1093 1.77 43.53 0.47
N ASP A 1094 3.01 43.50 0.00
CA ASP A 1094 3.53 44.52 -0.91
C ASP A 1094 2.78 44.44 -2.26
N LEU A 1095 1.94 45.45 -2.52
CA LEU A 1095 1.02 45.51 -3.68
C LEU A 1095 1.74 45.65 -5.03
N PHE A 1096 3.03 45.97 -5.02
CA PHE A 1096 3.90 46.14 -6.19
C PHE A 1096 5.09 45.18 -6.07
#